data_AF-A0A4C1ZD73-F1
#
_entry.id   AF-A0A4C1ZD73-F1
#
_cell.length_a   1.000
_cell.length_b   1.000
_cell.length_c   1.000
_cell.angle_alpha   90.00
_cell.angle_beta   90.00
_cell.angle_gamma   90.00
#
_symmetry.space_group_name_H-M   'P 1'
#
loop_
_entity.id
_entity.type
_entity.pdbx_description
1 polymer ?
#
loop_
_entity_poly.entity_id
_entity_poly.type
_entity_poly.pdbx_seq_one_letter_code
_entity_poly.pdbx_strand_id
1 'polypeptide(L)'
;MELETDADTESTAQDNRESADKGQALLKTIQSILKEEAQVICKGPEEQLEIRDIDEETTKNDVREALQEAAGDDYKIPEEVIKIRPAYRGTQTASVRLPAATAQKILGEKGKIRIGWVNCRIRAVKTPLRCYKCWHFGHTTVQCKVRSTDLGFASNVGKQVIRLLNAQISRNVFYVQKNPAPRIPLISLVLVDARWTTLGTDVTTKAVIWACGNLPFQSAVNNGSAGFVAASVDGIRYYSCYAPPSLSIAEFTDFLDRLTEDAKQHHPVAIAGDFNAWAVDWGSKQTNARGRELLEAFSTLDIVLLNSGDRPTYTKGDASSIVDLTFVSTSLAKGSISWVVLDIYTASDHHAILWETSKDRNLRGPIKQTNTIGWKVKSFDPEVLLTALDSDPIETKCAEDHTKALMMRVTQACDASMPRKRVMNSRPAVHWWNDHISNLRKECHRKRRISQRSYKRPNSAVLIAEYKKARHELNKAIKESKSRCWKELIHEVDKDVWGRPYKVVMTHLKKQQMPSPTCPQLLQKIVTALFPQQRSFDYQLEPGELDDIPPVTEEELLEACNRAAPSLFLEAYNSCLKEGTFPRKWKQQRLVLLPKGKKPPEEPSSYRPLCMLDTAGKIFERIIHQRIDAVVDPLLADNQYGFRKGRSTLDAISLVVNTAKEAIAGTRWKGGAKKYCLVAALDIRNAFNSANWDCIMQALDEKNVPAYLRRLVVSYFTDRVLKYDTKNGPKEYDVTGGVPQGSVLAYADDVAAVIVAKHLDEIQHLFDITFKQINQWMDSVNLQLAKQKTEAVLITSRKN
;
A
#
# COMPACT_ATOMS: atom_id res chain seq x y z
N MET A 1 -18.81 -23.73 41.64
CA MET A 1 -19.42 -24.88 40.97
C MET A 1 -19.57 -24.46 39.52
N GLU A 2 -18.73 -25.03 38.64
CA GLU A 2 -18.68 -24.93 37.15
C GLU A 2 -18.40 -23.52 36.58
N LEU A 3 -17.23 -23.14 36.04
CA LEU A 3 -16.27 -23.66 35.03
C LEU A 3 -16.78 -23.73 33.57
N GLU A 4 -16.11 -22.92 32.73
CA GLU A 4 -15.65 -23.12 31.33
C GLU A 4 -16.66 -23.47 30.21
N THR A 5 -16.64 -22.68 29.11
CA THR A 5 -16.13 -23.08 27.78
C THR A 5 -16.48 -22.00 26.73
N ASP A 6 -15.48 -21.32 26.16
CA ASP A 6 -15.56 -20.62 24.86
C ASP A 6 -14.12 -20.48 24.30
N ALA A 7 -13.50 -21.62 23.94
CA ALA A 7 -12.12 -21.68 23.41
C ALA A 7 -11.90 -22.68 22.26
N ASP A 8 -12.94 -23.31 21.68
CA ASP A 8 -12.75 -24.48 20.81
C ASP A 8 -12.92 -24.28 19.29
N THR A 9 -13.13 -23.06 18.79
CA THR A 9 -13.28 -22.85 17.33
C THR A 9 -12.02 -22.37 16.60
N GLU A 10 -10.93 -22.02 17.29
CA GLU A 10 -9.66 -21.63 16.66
C GLU A 10 -8.60 -22.75 16.66
N SER A 11 -8.68 -23.75 17.55
CA SER A 11 -7.69 -24.85 17.59
C SER A 11 -7.87 -25.85 16.43
N THR A 12 -9.10 -26.07 15.97
CA THR A 12 -9.44 -27.05 14.92
C THR A 12 -8.93 -26.66 13.53
N ALA A 13 -8.69 -25.38 13.27
CA ALA A 13 -8.10 -24.92 12.00
C ALA A 13 -6.56 -25.08 11.97
N GLN A 14 -5.91 -25.06 13.13
CA GLN A 14 -4.46 -25.18 13.27
C GLN A 14 -4.02 -26.66 13.29
N ASP A 15 -4.80 -27.53 13.95
CA ASP A 15 -4.57 -28.98 13.94
C ASP A 15 -4.75 -29.63 12.56
N ASN A 16 -5.67 -29.11 11.74
CA ASN A 16 -5.88 -29.61 10.37
C ASN A 16 -4.69 -29.27 9.43
N ARG A 17 -3.92 -28.20 9.71
CA ARG A 17 -2.70 -27.88 8.95
C ARG A 17 -1.51 -28.74 9.37
N GLU A 18 -1.35 -29.04 10.66
CA GLU A 18 -0.29 -29.92 11.15
C GLU A 18 -0.50 -31.39 10.77
N SER A 19 -1.75 -31.86 10.70
CA SER A 19 -2.10 -33.21 10.24
C SER A 19 -1.73 -33.45 8.77
N ALA A 20 -1.95 -32.45 7.90
CA ALA A 20 -1.65 -32.54 6.47
C ALA A 20 -0.14 -32.61 6.19
N ASP A 21 0.70 -31.95 7.00
CA ASP A 21 2.15 -31.92 6.85
C ASP A 21 2.81 -33.24 7.32
N LYS A 22 2.28 -33.87 8.38
CA LYS A 22 2.73 -35.18 8.88
C LYS A 22 2.47 -36.30 7.86
N GLY A 23 1.36 -36.23 7.12
CA GLY A 23 1.04 -37.18 6.05
C GLY A 23 2.02 -37.15 4.88
N GLN A 24 2.50 -35.97 4.47
CA GLN A 24 3.49 -35.82 3.39
C GLN A 24 4.90 -36.26 3.81
N ALA A 25 5.27 -36.02 5.07
CA ALA A 25 6.54 -36.49 5.62
C ALA A 25 6.61 -38.03 5.64
N LEU A 26 5.53 -38.70 6.07
CA LEU A 26 5.44 -40.17 6.09
C LEU A 26 5.54 -40.78 4.68
N LEU A 27 4.96 -40.11 3.68
CA LEU A 27 4.94 -40.54 2.28
C LEU A 27 6.34 -40.48 1.63
N LYS A 28 7.13 -39.43 1.93
CA LYS A 28 8.53 -39.32 1.52
C LYS A 28 9.41 -40.39 2.19
N THR A 29 9.14 -40.72 3.46
CA THR A 29 9.86 -41.79 4.16
C THR A 29 9.55 -43.16 3.55
N ILE A 30 8.28 -43.46 3.28
CA ILE A 30 7.85 -44.74 2.66
C ILE A 30 8.38 -44.89 1.23
N GLN A 31 8.37 -43.83 0.41
CA GLN A 31 8.98 -43.83 -0.93
C GLN A 31 10.51 -44.03 -0.89
N SER A 32 11.18 -43.55 0.16
CA SER A 32 12.62 -43.74 0.32
C SER A 32 13.01 -45.18 0.68
N ILE A 33 12.08 -45.91 1.32
CA ILE A 33 12.26 -47.29 1.79
C ILE A 33 11.92 -48.31 0.69
N LEU A 34 10.90 -48.06 -0.12
CA LEU A 34 10.38 -49.03 -1.12
C LEU A 34 10.90 -48.82 -2.54
N LYS A 35 12.13 -48.31 -2.69
CA LYS A 35 12.65 -47.71 -3.93
C LYS A 35 12.54 -48.52 -5.23
N GLU A 36 12.31 -49.84 -5.21
CA GLU A 36 12.18 -50.64 -6.45
C GLU A 36 11.09 -51.73 -6.47
N GLU A 37 10.30 -51.96 -5.42
CA GLU A 37 9.39 -53.13 -5.36
C GLU A 37 7.88 -52.83 -5.40
N ALA A 38 7.42 -51.58 -5.26
CA ALA A 38 5.98 -51.29 -5.35
C ALA A 38 5.65 -49.84 -5.76
N GLN A 39 4.62 -49.68 -6.60
CA GLN A 39 4.06 -48.38 -6.97
C GLN A 39 3.05 -47.93 -5.90
N VAL A 40 3.40 -46.91 -5.11
CA VAL A 40 2.53 -46.35 -4.06
C VAL A 40 1.57 -45.32 -4.68
N ILE A 41 0.30 -45.68 -4.88
CA ILE A 41 -0.75 -44.79 -5.35
C ILE A 41 -1.55 -44.26 -4.15
N CYS A 42 -1.36 -42.99 -3.80
CA CYS A 42 -2.23 -42.29 -2.86
C CYS A 42 -3.46 -41.72 -3.59
N LYS A 43 -4.64 -42.31 -3.38
CA LYS A 43 -5.92 -41.71 -3.81
C LYS A 43 -6.39 -40.69 -2.76
N GLY A 44 -5.80 -39.50 -2.78
CA GLY A 44 -6.34 -38.34 -2.08
C GLY A 44 -7.55 -37.75 -2.81
N PRO A 45 -8.31 -36.82 -2.19
CA PRO A 45 -9.37 -36.09 -2.87
C PRO A 45 -8.81 -35.36 -4.10
N GLU A 46 -9.42 -35.59 -5.28
CA GLU A 46 -9.08 -34.87 -6.52
C GLU A 46 -10.00 -33.65 -6.69
N GLU A 47 -9.41 -32.52 -7.09
CA GLU A 47 -10.15 -31.33 -7.50
C GLU A 47 -10.03 -31.11 -9.00
N GLN A 48 -11.14 -30.68 -9.62
CA GLN A 48 -11.14 -30.30 -11.03
C GLN A 48 -10.94 -28.80 -11.18
N LEU A 49 -9.93 -28.41 -11.95
CA LEU A 49 -9.64 -27.02 -12.31
C LEU A 49 -10.07 -26.72 -13.74
N GLU A 50 -10.57 -25.50 -13.96
CA GLU A 50 -10.91 -24.96 -15.27
C GLU A 50 -10.10 -23.68 -15.55
N ILE A 51 -9.38 -23.65 -16.68
CA ILE A 51 -8.58 -22.53 -17.18
C ILE A 51 -9.25 -21.91 -18.41
N ARG A 52 -9.51 -20.60 -18.37
CA ARG A 52 -10.25 -19.84 -19.39
C ARG A 52 -9.37 -18.75 -20.02
N ASP A 53 -9.78 -18.30 -21.20
CA ASP A 53 -9.13 -17.26 -22.03
C ASP A 53 -7.78 -17.68 -22.62
N ILE A 54 -7.63 -18.95 -22.95
CA ILE A 54 -6.44 -19.48 -23.61
C ILE A 54 -6.48 -19.07 -25.10
N ASP A 55 -5.32 -18.77 -25.70
CA ASP A 55 -5.20 -18.41 -27.12
C ASP A 55 -5.49 -19.62 -28.03
N GLU A 56 -6.00 -19.39 -29.24
CA GLU A 56 -6.33 -20.43 -30.23
C GLU A 56 -5.09 -21.22 -30.71
N GLU A 57 -3.90 -20.61 -30.64
CA GLU A 57 -2.63 -21.22 -31.02
C GLU A 57 -1.93 -21.99 -29.86
N THR A 58 -2.50 -21.99 -28.64
CA THR A 58 -1.86 -22.63 -27.46
C THR A 58 -2.04 -24.16 -27.49
N THR A 59 -0.97 -24.91 -27.29
CA THR A 59 -0.99 -26.38 -27.30
C THR A 59 -1.20 -27.00 -25.91
N LYS A 60 -1.52 -28.30 -25.84
CA LYS A 60 -1.60 -29.04 -24.57
C LYS A 60 -0.29 -29.03 -23.78
N ASN A 61 0.84 -29.03 -24.48
CA ASN A 61 2.16 -28.98 -23.86
C ASN A 61 2.42 -27.64 -23.18
N ASP A 62 2.01 -26.52 -23.79
CA ASP A 62 2.14 -25.20 -23.19
C ASP A 62 1.34 -25.07 -21.88
N VAL A 63 0.14 -25.68 -21.85
CA VAL A 63 -0.70 -25.74 -20.63
C VAL A 63 -0.06 -26.63 -19.57
N ARG A 64 0.54 -27.75 -19.97
CA ARG A 64 1.24 -28.68 -19.06
C ARG A 64 2.46 -28.03 -18.42
N GLU A 65 3.29 -27.34 -19.20
CA GLU A 65 4.49 -26.65 -18.70
C GLU A 65 4.12 -25.56 -17.70
N ALA A 66 3.11 -24.74 -18.01
CA ALA A 66 2.62 -23.71 -17.10
C ALA A 66 2.05 -24.29 -15.79
N LEU A 67 1.32 -25.41 -15.87
CA LEU A 67 0.80 -26.10 -14.69
C LEU A 67 1.91 -26.75 -13.87
N GLN A 68 2.95 -27.30 -14.52
CA GLN A 68 4.10 -27.90 -13.87
C GLN A 68 4.95 -26.84 -13.15
N GLU A 69 5.18 -25.68 -13.78
CA GLU A 69 5.86 -24.52 -13.19
C GLU A 69 5.10 -24.00 -11.96
N ALA A 70 3.76 -23.94 -12.03
CA ALA A 70 2.92 -23.53 -10.91
C ALA A 70 2.85 -24.57 -9.76
N ALA A 71 3.01 -25.86 -10.06
CA ALA A 71 2.96 -26.95 -9.08
C ALA A 71 4.30 -27.18 -8.35
N GLY A 72 5.43 -26.90 -9.00
CA GLY A 72 6.78 -27.26 -8.52
C GLY A 72 7.14 -28.74 -8.77
N ASP A 73 8.31 -29.18 -8.27
CA ASP A 73 8.86 -30.52 -8.52
C ASP A 73 8.17 -31.67 -7.76
N ASP A 74 7.18 -31.35 -6.93
CA ASP A 74 6.52 -32.31 -6.02
C ASP A 74 5.61 -33.33 -6.76
N TYR A 75 5.14 -33.01 -7.97
CA TYR A 75 4.20 -33.86 -8.72
C TYR A 75 4.32 -33.65 -10.24
N LYS A 76 4.62 -34.72 -11.00
CA LYS A 76 4.61 -34.66 -12.48
C LYS A 76 3.17 -34.76 -13.00
N ILE A 77 2.72 -33.73 -13.71
CA ILE A 77 1.37 -33.68 -14.30
C ILE A 77 1.37 -34.43 -15.65
N PRO A 78 0.65 -35.57 -15.77
CA PRO A 78 0.55 -36.29 -17.03
C PRO A 78 -0.21 -35.47 -18.08
N GLU A 79 0.19 -35.53 -19.35
CA GLU A 79 -0.53 -34.80 -20.41
C GLU A 79 -1.99 -35.27 -20.57
N GLU A 80 -2.26 -36.53 -20.20
CA GLU A 80 -3.56 -37.19 -20.30
C GLU A 80 -4.65 -36.55 -19.42
N VAL A 81 -4.27 -35.88 -18.33
CA VAL A 81 -5.23 -35.23 -17.42
C VAL A 81 -5.72 -33.88 -17.94
N ILE A 82 -5.08 -33.32 -18.99
CA ILE A 82 -5.41 -32.02 -19.58
C ILE A 82 -6.33 -32.20 -20.80
N LYS A 83 -7.54 -31.66 -20.71
CA LYS A 83 -8.51 -31.62 -21.82
C LYS A 83 -8.74 -30.19 -22.27
N ILE A 84 -8.44 -29.90 -23.54
CA ILE A 84 -8.67 -28.59 -24.17
C ILE A 84 -9.91 -28.66 -25.05
N ARG A 85 -10.74 -27.61 -25.01
CA ARG A 85 -11.90 -27.42 -25.88
C ARG A 85 -11.94 -25.99 -26.45
N PRO A 86 -12.40 -25.80 -27.71
CA PRO A 86 -12.58 -24.47 -28.29
C PRO A 86 -13.72 -23.70 -27.60
N ALA A 87 -13.59 -22.37 -27.55
CA ALA A 87 -14.55 -21.43 -26.98
C ALA A 87 -14.85 -20.27 -27.96
N TYR A 88 -15.82 -19.41 -27.61
CA TYR A 88 -16.31 -18.36 -28.49
C TYR A 88 -15.25 -17.26 -28.77
N ARG A 89 -15.23 -16.70 -29.99
CA ARG A 89 -14.31 -15.63 -30.45
C ARG A 89 -12.82 -15.99 -30.53
N GLY A 90 -12.48 -17.23 -30.89
CA GLY A 90 -11.08 -17.64 -31.11
C GLY A 90 -10.28 -17.77 -29.80
N THR A 91 -10.89 -18.35 -28.77
CA THR A 91 -10.24 -18.68 -27.49
C THR A 91 -10.45 -20.15 -27.16
N GLN A 92 -9.66 -20.70 -26.24
CA GLN A 92 -9.75 -22.08 -25.76
C GLN A 92 -10.00 -22.14 -24.25
N THR A 93 -10.50 -23.28 -23.77
CA THR A 93 -10.66 -23.59 -22.34
C THR A 93 -10.02 -24.94 -22.04
N ALA A 94 -9.18 -25.01 -21.02
CA ALA A 94 -8.57 -26.25 -20.55
C ALA A 94 -9.21 -26.70 -19.23
N SER A 95 -9.44 -28.00 -19.06
CA SER A 95 -9.85 -28.60 -17.79
C SER A 95 -8.83 -29.66 -17.37
N VAL A 96 -8.41 -29.62 -16.10
CA VAL A 96 -7.43 -30.54 -15.52
C VAL A 96 -7.96 -31.08 -14.20
N ARG A 97 -7.76 -32.37 -13.93
CA ARG A 97 -8.01 -32.99 -12.62
C ARG A 97 -6.68 -33.25 -11.93
N LEU A 98 -6.53 -32.74 -10.71
CA LEU A 98 -5.30 -32.82 -9.92
C LEU A 98 -5.64 -33.15 -8.46
N PRO A 99 -4.71 -33.75 -7.69
CA PRO A 99 -4.86 -33.88 -6.24
C PRO A 99 -5.16 -32.52 -5.58
N ALA A 100 -6.06 -32.48 -4.60
CA ALA A 100 -6.56 -31.24 -3.98
C ALA A 100 -5.44 -30.34 -3.44
N ALA A 101 -4.40 -30.91 -2.83
CA ALA A 101 -3.23 -30.17 -2.35
C ALA A 101 -2.50 -29.43 -3.49
N THR A 102 -2.28 -30.11 -4.63
CA THR A 102 -1.67 -29.51 -5.82
C THR A 102 -2.60 -28.49 -6.48
N ALA A 103 -3.90 -28.78 -6.53
CA ALA A 103 -4.90 -27.89 -7.10
C ALA A 103 -5.01 -26.56 -6.33
N GLN A 104 -4.99 -26.61 -5.00
CA GLN A 104 -4.97 -25.43 -4.13
C GLN A 104 -3.67 -24.61 -4.28
N LYS A 105 -2.52 -25.28 -4.41
CA LYS A 105 -1.23 -24.63 -4.68
C LYS A 105 -1.25 -23.84 -5.99
N ILE A 106 -1.80 -24.43 -7.05
CA ILE A 106 -1.91 -23.80 -8.38
C ILE A 106 -2.96 -22.67 -8.39
N LEU A 107 -4.08 -22.81 -7.66
CA LEU A 107 -5.12 -21.79 -7.61
C LEU A 107 -4.63 -20.46 -7.02
N GLY A 108 -3.67 -20.51 -6.09
CA GLY A 108 -3.07 -19.36 -5.44
C GLY A 108 -4.08 -18.35 -4.85
N GLU A 109 -3.61 -17.19 -4.38
CA GLU A 109 -4.50 -16.13 -3.87
C GLU A 109 -5.21 -15.33 -4.99
N LYS A 110 -4.81 -15.50 -6.26
CA LYS A 110 -5.17 -14.58 -7.36
C LYS A 110 -5.98 -15.21 -8.51
N GLY A 111 -6.23 -16.52 -8.51
CA GLY A 111 -7.10 -17.20 -9.50
C GLY A 111 -6.69 -17.00 -10.96
N LYS A 112 -5.38 -16.82 -11.23
CA LYS A 112 -4.81 -16.59 -12.56
C LYS A 112 -3.54 -17.41 -12.74
N ILE A 113 -3.37 -17.96 -13.94
CA ILE A 113 -2.19 -18.72 -14.36
C ILE A 113 -1.65 -18.15 -15.67
N ARG A 114 -0.33 -18.04 -15.79
CA ARG A 114 0.32 -17.56 -17.01
C ARG A 114 0.61 -18.75 -17.93
N ILE A 115 0.08 -18.72 -19.15
CA ILE A 115 0.37 -19.73 -20.18
C ILE A 115 1.00 -18.98 -21.36
N GLY A 116 2.27 -19.24 -21.60
CA GLY A 116 3.10 -18.44 -22.51
C GLY A 116 3.14 -16.95 -22.12
N TRP A 117 2.54 -16.09 -22.95
CA TRP A 117 2.50 -14.63 -22.76
C TRP A 117 1.13 -14.10 -22.32
N VAL A 118 0.17 -14.99 -22.04
CA VAL A 118 -1.22 -14.63 -21.71
C VAL A 118 -1.53 -15.02 -20.26
N ASN A 119 -2.18 -14.11 -19.53
CA ASN A 119 -2.69 -14.38 -18.18
C ASN A 119 -4.10 -14.95 -18.28
N CYS A 120 -4.21 -16.26 -18.07
CA CYS A 120 -5.46 -17.03 -18.14
C CYS A 120 -6.13 -17.09 -16.76
N ARG A 121 -7.46 -17.13 -16.71
CA ARG A 121 -8.22 -17.27 -15.44
C ARG A 121 -8.32 -18.73 -15.05
N ILE A 122 -8.01 -19.10 -13.81
CA ILE A 122 -8.13 -20.48 -13.30
C ILE A 122 -9.07 -20.54 -12.09
N ARG A 123 -9.91 -21.57 -12.02
CA ARG A 123 -10.86 -21.77 -10.92
C ARG A 123 -11.12 -23.25 -10.61
N ALA A 124 -11.41 -23.55 -9.34
CA ALA A 124 -11.94 -24.86 -8.93
C ALA A 124 -13.40 -25.03 -9.38
N VAL A 125 -13.75 -26.22 -9.83
CA VAL A 125 -15.13 -26.62 -10.13
C VAL A 125 -15.74 -27.21 -8.85
N LYS A 126 -16.68 -26.50 -8.22
CA LYS A 126 -17.45 -27.03 -7.07
C LYS A 126 -18.62 -27.88 -7.56
N THR A 127 -18.66 -29.16 -7.18
CA THR A 127 -19.82 -30.03 -7.35
C THR A 127 -20.79 -29.85 -6.18
N PRO A 128 -22.05 -29.45 -6.40
CA PRO A 128 -23.02 -29.34 -5.32
C PRO A 128 -23.47 -30.72 -4.82
N LEU A 129 -23.46 -30.92 -3.50
CA LEU A 129 -23.97 -32.12 -2.82
C LEU A 129 -25.49 -32.22 -3.00
N ARG A 130 -26.00 -33.34 -3.55
CA ARG A 130 -27.43 -33.61 -3.78
C ARG A 130 -27.89 -34.76 -2.89
N CYS A 131 -29.00 -34.58 -2.18
CA CYS A 131 -29.62 -35.61 -1.37
C CYS A 131 -30.41 -36.59 -2.26
N TYR A 132 -30.10 -37.88 -2.20
CA TYR A 132 -30.81 -38.90 -3.00
C TYR A 132 -32.16 -39.34 -2.40
N LYS A 133 -32.51 -38.84 -1.20
CA LYS A 133 -33.81 -39.08 -0.56
C LYS A 133 -34.88 -38.08 -1.01
N CYS A 134 -34.54 -36.79 -1.11
CA CYS A 134 -35.47 -35.71 -1.43
C CYS A 134 -35.08 -34.89 -2.67
N TRP A 135 -33.95 -35.23 -3.32
CA TRP A 135 -33.46 -34.58 -4.54
C TRP A 135 -33.05 -33.10 -4.41
N HIS A 136 -33.09 -32.52 -3.20
CA HIS A 136 -32.61 -31.17 -2.88
C HIS A 136 -31.09 -31.12 -2.64
N PHE A 137 -30.52 -29.94 -2.89
CA PHE A 137 -29.09 -29.66 -2.71
C PHE A 137 -28.77 -29.28 -1.25
N GLY A 138 -27.53 -29.51 -0.82
CA GLY A 138 -26.99 -29.00 0.46
C GLY A 138 -27.00 -29.98 1.64
N HIS A 139 -27.44 -31.22 1.47
CA HIS A 139 -27.39 -32.25 2.51
C HIS A 139 -27.28 -33.67 1.94
N THR A 140 -26.86 -34.63 2.76
CA THR A 140 -26.79 -36.06 2.39
C THR A 140 -28.10 -36.78 2.73
N THR A 141 -28.32 -37.96 2.15
CA THR A 141 -29.47 -38.85 2.43
C THR A 141 -29.64 -39.12 3.93
N VAL A 142 -28.53 -39.20 4.69
CA VAL A 142 -28.48 -39.45 6.13
C VAL A 142 -28.99 -38.25 6.94
N GLN A 143 -28.73 -37.04 6.46
CA GLN A 143 -29.13 -35.79 7.10
C GLN A 143 -30.51 -35.28 6.60
N CYS A 144 -31.20 -36.10 5.81
CA CYS A 144 -32.47 -35.71 5.19
C CYS A 144 -33.63 -35.87 6.17
N LYS A 145 -34.17 -34.73 6.63
CA LYS A 145 -35.33 -34.65 7.53
C LYS A 145 -36.67 -35.04 6.88
N VAL A 146 -36.70 -35.26 5.57
CA VAL A 146 -37.91 -35.71 4.85
C VAL A 146 -38.20 -37.17 5.23
N ARG A 147 -39.40 -37.43 5.78
CA ARG A 147 -39.86 -38.79 6.10
C ARG A 147 -40.29 -39.49 4.81
N SER A 148 -40.01 -40.79 4.72
CA SER A 148 -40.28 -41.60 3.51
C SER A 148 -41.77 -41.71 3.14
N THR A 149 -42.66 -41.24 4.01
CA THR A 149 -44.11 -41.22 3.84
C THR A 149 -44.64 -39.97 3.12
N ASP A 150 -43.83 -38.91 2.99
CA ASP A 150 -44.27 -37.62 2.42
C ASP A 150 -43.98 -37.48 0.92
N LEU A 151 -43.64 -38.59 0.24
CA LEU A 151 -43.49 -38.66 -1.21
C LEU A 151 -44.69 -39.41 -1.81
N GLY A 152 -45.85 -38.76 -1.79
CA GLY A 152 -47.03 -39.22 -2.50
C GLY A 152 -47.04 -38.72 -3.94
N PHE A 153 -46.68 -39.57 -4.90
CA PHE A 153 -47.56 -40.01 -6.00
C PHE A 153 -46.87 -41.02 -6.95
N ALA A 154 -47.49 -42.21 -7.05
CA ALA A 154 -47.54 -43.20 -8.13
C ALA A 154 -46.21 -43.74 -8.71
N SER A 155 -45.70 -44.92 -8.33
CA SER A 155 -46.18 -46.30 -8.61
C SER A 155 -45.87 -46.84 -10.01
N ASN A 156 -45.01 -47.85 -10.03
CA ASN A 156 -45.02 -49.04 -10.89
C ASN A 156 -44.74 -48.92 -12.39
N VAL A 157 -43.44 -48.87 -12.74
CA VAL A 157 -42.78 -49.86 -13.63
C VAL A 157 -41.38 -50.11 -13.05
N GLY A 158 -41.19 -51.09 -12.16
CA GLY A 158 -40.61 -52.39 -12.55
C GLY A 158 -39.15 -52.27 -12.97
N LYS A 159 -38.17 -52.08 -12.08
CA LYS A 159 -37.50 -53.14 -11.29
C LYS A 159 -37.13 -54.44 -12.02
N GLN A 160 -37.06 -54.47 -13.36
CA GLN A 160 -36.66 -55.70 -14.06
C GLN A 160 -35.70 -55.54 -15.25
N VAL A 161 -34.88 -54.48 -15.31
CA VAL A 161 -33.69 -54.48 -16.20
C VAL A 161 -32.51 -53.75 -15.57
N ILE A 162 -32.16 -54.11 -14.33
CA ILE A 162 -30.77 -54.03 -13.87
C ILE A 162 -30.23 -55.45 -14.00
N ARG A 163 -29.62 -55.73 -15.14
CA ARG A 163 -28.49 -56.64 -15.37
C ARG A 163 -28.44 -56.93 -16.86
N LEU A 164 -27.24 -56.76 -17.45
CA LEU A 164 -26.92 -56.90 -18.87
C LEU A 164 -27.32 -55.63 -19.65
N LEU A 165 -26.44 -54.67 -19.96
CA LEU A 165 -25.10 -54.83 -20.50
C LEU A 165 -24.25 -53.58 -20.21
N ASN A 166 -23.03 -53.85 -19.75
CA ASN A 166 -21.86 -53.01 -19.91
C ASN A 166 -21.70 -52.57 -21.37
N ALA A 167 -21.32 -51.32 -21.61
CA ALA A 167 -20.07 -50.97 -22.30
C ALA A 167 -20.09 -49.54 -22.86
N GLN A 168 -18.98 -48.86 -22.57
CA GLN A 168 -18.23 -47.98 -23.46
C GLN A 168 -18.76 -46.59 -23.86
N ILE A 169 -17.82 -45.67 -23.62
CA ILE A 169 -17.38 -44.62 -24.54
C ILE A 169 -18.28 -43.38 -24.56
N SER A 170 -17.87 -42.46 -23.69
CA SER A 170 -17.09 -41.27 -24.07
C SER A 170 -17.46 -40.59 -25.38
N ARG A 171 -17.46 -39.25 -25.28
CA ARG A 171 -17.58 -38.27 -26.35
C ARG A 171 -19.03 -38.06 -26.75
N ASN A 172 -19.49 -36.85 -26.96
CA ASN A 172 -18.91 -35.53 -26.78
C ASN A 172 -20.03 -34.58 -27.22
N VAL A 173 -19.99 -33.37 -26.67
CA VAL A 173 -20.39 -32.15 -27.40
C VAL A 173 -21.91 -32.05 -27.62
N PHE A 174 -22.62 -31.40 -26.71
CA PHE A 174 -22.71 -29.95 -26.49
C PHE A 174 -23.86 -29.31 -27.27
N TYR A 175 -24.46 -28.34 -26.58
CA TYR A 175 -25.33 -27.27 -27.09
C TYR A 175 -26.71 -27.80 -27.57
N VAL A 176 -27.78 -27.01 -27.59
CA VAL A 176 -27.89 -25.62 -28.06
C VAL A 176 -29.21 -25.03 -27.54
N GLN A 177 -29.10 -23.86 -26.89
CA GLN A 177 -30.04 -22.72 -26.93
C GLN A 177 -31.46 -22.87 -26.34
N LYS A 178 -32.07 -21.79 -25.81
CA LYS A 178 -31.88 -20.38 -26.19
C LYS A 178 -32.08 -19.46 -24.99
N ASN A 179 -31.13 -18.56 -24.86
CA ASN A 179 -31.19 -17.21 -24.29
C ASN A 179 -32.60 -16.57 -24.18
N PRO A 180 -32.78 -15.60 -23.27
CA PRO A 180 -31.75 -14.62 -22.93
C PRO A 180 -31.41 -14.57 -21.44
N ALA A 181 -30.13 -14.77 -21.12
CA ALA A 181 -29.52 -13.76 -20.27
C ALA A 181 -29.69 -12.43 -21.01
N PRO A 182 -30.33 -11.39 -20.43
CA PRO A 182 -29.90 -10.07 -20.83
C PRO A 182 -28.39 -10.06 -20.57
N ARG A 183 -27.66 -9.55 -21.55
CA ARG A 183 -26.39 -8.89 -21.27
C ARG A 183 -26.59 -8.15 -19.95
N ILE A 184 -25.69 -8.28 -18.99
CA ILE A 184 -25.47 -7.13 -18.12
C ILE A 184 -24.63 -6.23 -19.00
N PRO A 185 -25.19 -5.24 -19.70
CA PRO A 185 -24.40 -4.06 -19.95
C PRO A 185 -24.11 -3.54 -18.54
N LEU A 186 -22.83 -3.54 -18.15
CA LEU A 186 -22.42 -2.79 -16.98
C LEU A 186 -22.74 -1.33 -17.29
N ILE A 187 -23.86 -0.85 -16.75
CA ILE A 187 -24.32 0.52 -16.89
C ILE A 187 -24.65 1.02 -15.50
N SER A 188 -24.10 2.19 -15.20
CA SER A 188 -24.13 2.88 -13.91
C SER A 188 -23.43 2.12 -12.77
N LEU A 189 -22.10 2.18 -12.77
CA LEU A 189 -21.29 1.85 -11.59
C LEU A 189 -20.95 3.16 -10.87
N VAL A 190 -21.49 3.38 -9.68
CA VAL A 190 -20.98 4.41 -8.76
C VAL A 190 -19.80 3.79 -8.00
N LEU A 191 -18.57 4.10 -8.41
CA LEU A 191 -17.36 3.65 -7.72
C LEU A 191 -17.04 4.59 -6.56
N VAL A 192 -16.99 4.06 -5.35
CA VAL A 192 -16.32 4.70 -4.19
C VAL A 192 -14.94 4.00 -4.01
N ASP A 193 -13.98 4.62 -3.36
CA ASP A 193 -12.56 4.17 -3.32
C ASP A 193 -12.26 3.09 -2.25
N ALA A 194 -11.43 2.09 -2.58
CA ALA A 194 -11.42 0.66 -2.18
C ALA A 194 -10.92 0.23 -0.78
N ARG A 195 -11.60 -0.80 -0.18
CA ARG A 195 -10.99 -1.99 0.48
C ARG A 195 -11.93 -3.10 1.02
N TRP A 196 -13.25 -2.98 0.95
CA TRP A 196 -14.20 -4.10 1.11
C TRP A 196 -15.35 -3.98 0.08
N THR A 197 -15.99 -5.11 -0.27
CA THR A 197 -17.03 -5.18 -1.33
C THR A 197 -18.43 -5.40 -0.74
N THR A 198 -19.36 -4.47 -0.97
CA THR A 198 -20.80 -4.68 -0.75
C THR A 198 -21.55 -4.42 -2.06
N LEU A 199 -22.44 -5.35 -2.44
CA LEU A 199 -23.20 -5.34 -3.69
C LEU A 199 -24.70 -5.29 -3.38
N GLY A 200 -25.42 -4.31 -3.94
CA GLY A 200 -26.88 -4.25 -3.90
C GLY A 200 -27.45 -4.41 -5.31
N THR A 201 -28.49 -5.23 -5.46
CA THR A 201 -29.19 -5.48 -6.73
C THR A 201 -30.68 -5.34 -6.55
N ASP A 202 -31.38 -4.86 -7.58
CA ASP A 202 -32.85 -4.85 -7.58
C ASP A 202 -33.40 -6.27 -7.81
N VAL A 203 -34.71 -6.44 -7.62
CA VAL A 203 -35.39 -7.73 -7.84
C VAL A 203 -35.24 -8.27 -9.27
N THR A 204 -34.98 -7.39 -10.25
CA THR A 204 -34.77 -7.80 -11.65
C THR A 204 -33.31 -8.05 -12.01
N THR A 205 -32.37 -7.76 -11.11
CA THR A 205 -30.91 -7.78 -11.30
C THR A 205 -30.39 -6.85 -12.41
N LYS A 206 -31.23 -5.91 -12.87
CA LYS A 206 -30.90 -4.98 -13.97
C LYS A 206 -30.35 -3.65 -13.47
N ALA A 207 -30.68 -3.26 -12.23
CA ALA A 207 -30.08 -2.13 -11.55
C ALA A 207 -29.17 -2.64 -10.42
N VAL A 208 -27.97 -2.08 -10.34
CA VAL A 208 -26.93 -2.53 -9.40
C VAL A 208 -26.21 -1.31 -8.81
N ILE A 209 -25.99 -1.32 -7.50
CA ILE A 209 -25.06 -0.41 -6.83
C ILE A 209 -23.93 -1.24 -6.25
N TRP A 210 -22.71 -0.78 -6.47
CA TRP A 210 -21.51 -1.39 -5.93
C TRP A 210 -20.68 -0.35 -5.18
N ALA A 211 -20.61 -0.46 -3.85
CA ALA A 211 -19.66 0.30 -3.07
C ALA A 211 -18.33 -0.43 -3.01
N CYS A 212 -17.28 0.27 -3.42
CA CYS A 212 -15.90 -0.11 -3.19
C CYS A 212 -15.38 0.82 -2.09
N GLY A 213 -14.84 0.31 -0.97
CA GLY A 213 -14.21 1.21 0.01
C GLY A 213 -14.21 0.87 1.47
N ASN A 214 -13.77 1.84 2.27
CA ASN A 214 -13.76 1.79 3.74
C ASN A 214 -15.12 2.17 4.35
N LEU A 215 -16.10 2.57 3.53
CA LEU A 215 -17.44 2.95 3.94
C LEU A 215 -18.43 1.90 3.41
N PRO A 216 -18.91 0.97 4.24
CA PRO A 216 -19.98 0.05 3.84
C PRO A 216 -21.30 0.82 3.64
N PHE A 217 -22.26 0.22 2.94
CA PHE A 217 -23.62 0.75 2.90
C PHE A 217 -24.16 0.89 4.32
N GLN A 218 -24.53 2.11 4.72
CA GLN A 218 -25.16 2.40 6.01
C GLN A 218 -26.59 1.82 6.05
N SER A 219 -27.25 1.78 4.89
CA SER A 219 -28.49 1.05 4.65
C SER A 219 -28.55 0.70 3.16
N ALA A 220 -28.51 -0.59 2.82
CA ALA A 220 -28.89 -1.04 1.48
C ALA A 220 -30.39 -1.35 1.51
N VAL A 221 -31.18 -0.49 0.87
CA VAL A 221 -32.63 -0.69 0.83
C VAL A 221 -32.97 -1.38 -0.49
N ASN A 222 -33.18 -2.69 -0.42
CA ASN A 222 -33.83 -3.40 -1.50
C ASN A 222 -35.34 -3.25 -1.29
N ASN A 223 -35.94 -2.19 -1.85
CA ASN A 223 -37.37 -1.87 -1.69
C ASN A 223 -38.32 -2.93 -2.30
N GLY A 224 -37.82 -4.06 -2.81
CA GLY A 224 -38.65 -5.08 -3.47
C GLY A 224 -39.24 -4.64 -4.81
N SER A 225 -39.00 -3.40 -5.23
CA SER A 225 -39.55 -2.77 -6.43
C SER A 225 -38.57 -2.87 -7.60
N ALA A 226 -39.07 -3.21 -8.79
CA ALA A 226 -38.28 -3.28 -10.02
C ALA A 226 -37.83 -1.89 -10.51
N GLY A 227 -36.59 -1.79 -11.00
CA GLY A 227 -36.11 -0.65 -11.79
C GLY A 227 -35.06 0.26 -11.13
N PHE A 228 -34.95 0.27 -9.79
CA PHE A 228 -33.87 1.02 -9.12
C PHE A 228 -33.40 0.35 -7.82
N VAL A 229 -32.15 0.59 -7.45
CA VAL A 229 -31.56 0.22 -6.16
C VAL A 229 -31.15 1.49 -5.45
N ALA A 230 -31.36 1.54 -4.14
CA ALA A 230 -30.92 2.67 -3.32
C ALA A 230 -29.96 2.21 -2.22
N ALA A 231 -28.91 3.00 -1.98
CA ALA A 231 -27.95 2.74 -0.92
C ALA A 231 -27.47 4.04 -0.27
N SER A 232 -27.43 4.05 1.05
CA SER A 232 -26.90 5.19 1.81
C SER A 232 -25.41 4.98 2.08
N VAL A 233 -24.57 5.93 1.67
CA VAL A 233 -23.13 5.95 1.95
C VAL A 233 -22.76 7.34 2.44
N ASP A 234 -22.09 7.40 3.59
CA ASP A 234 -21.66 8.65 4.22
C ASP A 234 -22.78 9.70 4.36
N GLY A 235 -24.01 9.26 4.65
CA GLY A 235 -25.20 10.10 4.73
C GLY A 235 -25.62 10.78 3.42
N ILE A 236 -25.19 10.26 2.26
CA ILE A 236 -25.75 10.57 0.93
C ILE A 236 -26.52 9.33 0.47
N ARG A 237 -27.72 9.53 -0.08
CA ARG A 237 -28.52 8.45 -0.65
C ARG A 237 -28.26 8.34 -2.16
N TYR A 238 -27.68 7.24 -2.59
CA TYR A 238 -27.38 6.95 -3.99
C TYR A 238 -28.46 6.05 -4.60
N TYR A 239 -28.91 6.39 -5.81
CA TYR A 239 -29.83 5.60 -6.61
C TYR A 239 -29.16 5.16 -7.91
N SER A 240 -29.20 3.85 -8.19
CA SER A 240 -28.86 3.29 -9.50
C SER A 240 -30.16 2.89 -10.19
N CYS A 241 -30.42 3.51 -11.33
CA CYS A 241 -31.69 3.38 -12.05
C CYS A 241 -31.49 2.67 -13.39
N TYR A 242 -32.44 1.81 -13.73
CA TYR A 242 -32.55 1.23 -15.06
C TYR A 242 -34.01 1.21 -15.49
N ALA A 243 -34.36 2.06 -16.45
CA ALA A 243 -35.68 2.09 -17.09
C ALA A 243 -35.59 1.50 -18.50
N PRO A 244 -36.02 0.24 -18.71
CA PRO A 244 -35.96 -0.41 -20.02
C PRO A 244 -36.68 0.39 -21.10
N PRO A 245 -36.21 0.36 -22.36
CA PRO A 245 -36.92 1.00 -23.49
C PRO A 245 -38.27 0.34 -23.79
N SER A 246 -38.52 -0.87 -23.27
CA SER A 246 -39.76 -1.61 -23.45
C SER A 246 -40.91 -1.18 -22.54
N LEU A 247 -40.68 -0.34 -21.52
CA LEU A 247 -41.76 0.15 -20.66
C LEU A 247 -42.73 1.05 -21.43
N SER A 248 -44.03 0.86 -21.20
CA SER A 248 -45.04 1.83 -21.61
C SER A 248 -44.87 3.17 -20.87
N ILE A 249 -45.51 4.23 -21.36
CA ILE A 249 -45.40 5.54 -20.70
C ILE A 249 -45.99 5.49 -19.27
N ALA A 250 -47.09 4.77 -19.06
CA ALA A 250 -47.71 4.61 -17.75
C ALA A 250 -46.82 3.83 -16.77
N GLU A 251 -46.15 2.77 -17.21
CA GLU A 251 -45.19 2.03 -16.38
C GLU A 251 -43.92 2.84 -16.10
N PHE A 252 -43.52 3.72 -17.02
CA PHE A 252 -42.40 4.63 -16.82
C PHE A 252 -42.75 5.73 -15.80
N THR A 253 -43.96 6.29 -15.86
CA THR A 253 -44.46 7.26 -14.87
C THR A 253 -44.57 6.62 -13.48
N ASP A 254 -45.15 5.40 -13.35
CA ASP A 254 -45.17 4.65 -12.08
C ASP A 254 -43.76 4.42 -11.50
N PHE A 255 -42.79 4.11 -12.36
CA PHE A 255 -41.40 3.99 -11.96
C PHE A 255 -40.83 5.31 -11.41
N LEU A 256 -41.13 6.44 -12.05
CA LEU A 256 -40.68 7.76 -11.61
C LEU A 256 -41.38 8.21 -10.32
N ASP A 257 -42.66 7.91 -10.16
CA ASP A 257 -43.41 8.22 -8.93
C ASP A 257 -42.81 7.49 -7.73
N ARG A 258 -42.56 6.19 -7.86
CA ARG A 258 -41.87 5.40 -6.81
C ARG A 258 -40.46 5.92 -6.51
N LEU A 259 -39.71 6.30 -7.54
CA LEU A 259 -38.35 6.84 -7.37
C LEU A 259 -38.38 8.19 -6.66
N THR A 260 -39.29 9.09 -7.05
CA THR A 260 -39.40 10.43 -6.46
C THR A 260 -39.98 10.40 -5.05
N GLU A 261 -40.90 9.49 -4.74
CA GLU A 261 -41.43 9.28 -3.40
C GLU A 261 -40.35 8.80 -2.42
N ASP A 262 -39.51 7.83 -2.80
CA ASP A 262 -38.35 7.41 -1.98
C ASP A 262 -37.31 8.53 -1.89
N ALA A 263 -37.01 9.22 -3.01
CA ALA A 263 -36.03 10.31 -3.05
C ALA A 263 -36.41 11.50 -2.18
N LYS A 264 -37.71 11.86 -2.08
CA LYS A 264 -38.21 12.96 -1.22
C LYS A 264 -37.93 12.74 0.26
N GLN A 265 -37.85 11.49 0.70
CA GLN A 265 -37.61 11.13 2.11
C GLN A 265 -36.14 11.26 2.53
N HIS A 266 -35.24 11.53 1.57
CA HIS A 266 -33.81 11.53 1.79
C HIS A 266 -33.18 12.83 1.29
N HIS A 267 -32.22 13.38 2.04
CA HIS A 267 -31.43 14.52 1.59
C HIS A 267 -30.03 14.48 2.26
N PRO A 268 -28.93 14.62 1.52
CA PRO A 268 -28.83 14.80 0.05
C PRO A 268 -28.94 13.49 -0.74
N VAL A 269 -29.38 13.57 -2.00
CA VAL A 269 -29.54 12.45 -2.93
C VAL A 269 -28.64 12.55 -4.16
N ALA A 270 -28.27 11.42 -4.73
CA ALA A 270 -27.61 11.30 -6.03
C ALA A 270 -28.28 10.18 -6.84
N ILE A 271 -28.79 10.52 -8.03
CA ILE A 271 -29.55 9.61 -8.89
C ILE A 271 -28.78 9.44 -10.20
N ALA A 272 -28.36 8.21 -10.51
CA ALA A 272 -27.63 7.91 -11.74
C ALA A 272 -28.16 6.63 -12.40
N GLY A 273 -28.32 6.63 -13.72
CA GLY A 273 -28.85 5.45 -14.39
C GLY A 273 -29.17 5.63 -15.87
N ASP A 274 -29.57 4.53 -16.50
CA ASP A 274 -30.08 4.54 -17.87
C ASP A 274 -31.60 4.70 -17.85
N PHE A 275 -32.07 5.88 -18.26
CA PHE A 275 -33.49 6.22 -18.27
C PHE A 275 -34.15 5.98 -19.64
N ASN A 276 -33.36 5.71 -20.69
CA ASN A 276 -33.85 5.67 -22.07
C ASN A 276 -34.74 6.89 -22.46
N ALA A 277 -34.42 8.07 -21.90
CA ALA A 277 -35.16 9.32 -22.06
C ALA A 277 -34.32 10.35 -22.83
N TRP A 278 -34.95 11.11 -23.73
CA TRP A 278 -34.27 12.13 -24.55
C TRP A 278 -34.82 13.50 -24.23
N ALA A 279 -33.95 14.45 -23.89
CA ALA A 279 -34.27 15.86 -23.74
C ALA A 279 -33.13 16.74 -24.23
N VAL A 280 -33.47 17.93 -24.71
CA VAL A 280 -32.50 18.96 -25.13
C VAL A 280 -31.59 19.39 -23.98
N ASP A 281 -32.10 19.34 -22.74
CA ASP A 281 -31.44 19.73 -21.49
C ASP A 281 -30.14 18.95 -21.20
N TRP A 282 -30.04 17.69 -21.65
CA TRP A 282 -28.83 16.86 -21.54
C TRP A 282 -28.22 16.56 -22.92
N GLY A 283 -28.44 17.42 -23.91
CA GLY A 283 -27.74 17.35 -25.21
C GLY A 283 -28.34 16.41 -26.25
N SER A 284 -29.58 15.92 -26.06
CA SER A 284 -30.29 15.18 -27.12
C SER A 284 -30.82 16.13 -28.20
N LYS A 285 -30.98 15.63 -29.43
CA LYS A 285 -31.49 16.44 -30.56
C LYS A 285 -32.94 16.89 -30.40
N GLN A 286 -33.74 16.13 -29.66
CA GLN A 286 -35.16 16.38 -29.45
C GLN A 286 -35.60 15.82 -28.09
N THR A 287 -36.67 16.39 -27.53
CA THR A 287 -37.28 15.89 -26.29
C THR A 287 -38.39 14.90 -26.61
N ASN A 288 -38.24 13.64 -26.19
CA ASN A 288 -39.26 12.59 -26.34
C ASN A 288 -40.25 12.58 -25.17
N ALA A 289 -41.33 11.80 -25.26
CA ALA A 289 -42.35 11.73 -24.21
C ALA A 289 -41.75 11.37 -22.84
N ARG A 290 -40.85 10.38 -22.79
CA ARG A 290 -40.14 9.99 -21.56
C ARG A 290 -39.26 11.11 -20.98
N GLY A 291 -38.62 11.91 -21.83
CA GLY A 291 -37.84 13.07 -21.40
C GLY A 291 -38.71 14.12 -20.72
N ARG A 292 -39.94 14.35 -21.19
CA ARG A 292 -40.90 15.25 -20.55
C ARG A 292 -41.34 14.74 -19.18
N GLU A 293 -41.77 13.48 -19.10
CA GLU A 293 -42.17 12.85 -17.83
C GLU A 293 -41.03 12.87 -16.80
N LEU A 294 -39.79 12.60 -17.24
CA LEU A 294 -38.62 12.62 -16.36
C LEU A 294 -38.32 14.02 -15.82
N LEU A 295 -38.37 15.05 -16.68
CA LEU A 295 -38.17 16.45 -16.28
C LEU A 295 -39.26 16.91 -15.32
N GLU A 296 -40.52 16.55 -15.57
CA GLU A 296 -41.65 16.89 -14.72
C GLU A 296 -41.54 16.22 -13.34
N ALA A 297 -41.28 14.91 -13.29
CA ALA A 297 -41.10 14.18 -12.03
C ALA A 297 -39.94 14.75 -11.19
N PHE A 298 -38.80 15.04 -11.84
CA PHE A 298 -37.60 15.51 -11.15
C PHE A 298 -37.65 16.99 -10.77
N SER A 299 -38.55 17.78 -11.35
CA SER A 299 -38.82 19.16 -10.92
C SER A 299 -39.30 19.25 -9.47
N THR A 300 -39.85 18.16 -8.93
CA THR A 300 -40.32 18.06 -7.54
C THR A 300 -39.21 17.76 -6.53
N LEU A 301 -37.98 17.53 -6.99
CA LEU A 301 -36.80 17.21 -6.17
C LEU A 301 -35.78 18.37 -6.21
N ASP A 302 -35.08 18.61 -5.10
CA ASP A 302 -33.94 19.55 -5.06
C ASP A 302 -32.68 18.89 -5.67
N ILE A 303 -32.64 18.76 -7.00
CA ILE A 303 -31.56 18.12 -7.75
C ILE A 303 -31.14 18.91 -9.01
N VAL A 304 -29.89 18.75 -9.41
CA VAL A 304 -29.26 19.38 -10.57
C VAL A 304 -28.69 18.30 -11.49
N LEU A 305 -28.88 18.47 -12.79
CA LEU A 305 -28.29 17.64 -13.83
C LEU A 305 -26.76 17.89 -13.94
N LEU A 306 -25.96 16.83 -13.87
CA LEU A 306 -24.50 16.90 -14.01
C LEU A 306 -23.97 16.60 -15.41
N ASN A 307 -24.80 16.02 -16.28
CA ASN A 307 -24.41 15.70 -17.65
C ASN A 307 -23.94 16.97 -18.37
N SER A 308 -22.66 17.02 -18.74
CA SER A 308 -22.06 18.17 -19.42
C SER A 308 -21.39 17.75 -20.74
N GLY A 309 -21.71 18.46 -21.82
CA GLY A 309 -21.14 18.21 -23.16
C GLY A 309 -22.07 17.40 -24.07
N ASP A 310 -21.62 17.21 -25.32
CA ASP A 310 -22.36 16.59 -26.42
C ASP A 310 -21.95 15.13 -26.69
N ARG A 311 -21.11 14.55 -25.83
CA ARG A 311 -20.59 13.21 -26.02
C ARG A 311 -21.66 12.16 -25.71
N PRO A 312 -21.91 11.21 -26.62
CA PRO A 312 -22.92 10.17 -26.38
C PRO A 312 -22.49 9.22 -25.27
N THR A 313 -23.43 8.87 -24.39
CA THR A 313 -23.23 7.88 -23.32
C THR A 313 -23.51 6.46 -23.80
N TYR A 314 -24.26 6.33 -24.89
CA TYR A 314 -24.57 5.08 -25.59
C TYR A 314 -24.16 5.16 -27.07
N THR A 315 -23.47 4.13 -27.57
CA THR A 315 -23.17 3.97 -29.00
C THR A 315 -23.33 2.53 -29.46
N LYS A 316 -24.19 2.32 -30.47
CA LYS A 316 -24.39 1.02 -31.13
C LYS A 316 -24.46 1.20 -32.64
N GLY A 317 -23.33 0.95 -33.31
CA GLY A 317 -23.21 1.23 -34.74
C GLY A 317 -23.25 2.74 -34.99
N ASP A 318 -24.21 3.20 -35.79
CA ASP A 318 -24.43 4.63 -36.09
C ASP A 318 -25.44 5.30 -35.12
N ALA A 319 -26.12 4.51 -34.28
CA ALA A 319 -27.03 5.05 -33.28
C ALA A 319 -26.23 5.50 -32.05
N SER A 320 -26.32 6.79 -31.72
CA SER A 320 -25.75 7.36 -30.51
C SER A 320 -26.79 8.17 -29.75
N SER A 321 -26.82 8.02 -28.43
CA SER A 321 -27.78 8.72 -27.57
C SER A 321 -27.16 9.05 -26.20
N ILE A 322 -27.74 10.06 -25.54
CA ILE A 322 -27.42 10.44 -24.17
C ILE A 322 -28.62 9.99 -23.32
N VAL A 323 -28.51 8.77 -22.79
CA VAL A 323 -29.59 8.10 -22.04
C VAL A 323 -29.19 7.78 -20.60
N ASP A 324 -27.87 7.80 -20.34
CA ASP A 324 -27.29 7.63 -19.02
C ASP A 324 -27.19 9.00 -18.36
N LEU A 325 -28.06 9.25 -17.38
CA LEU A 325 -28.22 10.54 -16.73
C LEU A 325 -27.73 10.50 -15.29
N THR A 326 -27.17 11.60 -14.82
CA THR A 326 -26.67 11.79 -13.45
C THR A 326 -27.23 13.09 -12.88
N PHE A 327 -28.01 12.98 -11.82
CA PHE A 327 -28.57 14.10 -11.05
C PHE A 327 -28.09 14.05 -9.61
N VAL A 328 -27.80 15.20 -9.01
CA VAL A 328 -27.35 15.28 -7.60
C VAL A 328 -28.03 16.44 -6.89
N SER A 329 -28.21 16.34 -5.57
CA SER A 329 -28.80 17.45 -4.81
C SER A 329 -28.02 18.75 -4.97
N THR A 330 -28.70 19.90 -4.96
CA THR A 330 -28.03 21.21 -5.11
C THR A 330 -26.95 21.43 -4.04
N SER A 331 -27.11 20.85 -2.84
CA SER A 331 -26.11 20.86 -1.78
C SER A 331 -24.80 20.14 -2.15
N LEU A 332 -24.88 19.10 -3.00
CA LEU A 332 -23.74 18.34 -3.53
C LEU A 332 -23.15 19.00 -4.79
N ALA A 333 -23.94 19.85 -5.46
CA ALA A 333 -23.56 20.51 -6.70
C ALA A 333 -22.70 21.78 -6.53
N LYS A 334 -22.49 22.25 -5.30
CA LYS A 334 -21.79 23.52 -5.00
C LYS A 334 -20.25 23.42 -4.97
N GLY A 335 -19.67 22.24 -5.20
CA GLY A 335 -18.22 22.04 -5.33
C GLY A 335 -17.74 21.94 -6.79
N SER A 336 -16.42 21.92 -7.02
CA SER A 336 -15.84 21.61 -8.35
C SER A 336 -16.17 20.17 -8.74
N ILE A 337 -17.31 19.97 -9.41
CA ILE A 337 -17.74 18.65 -9.90
C ILE A 337 -16.99 18.34 -11.18
N SER A 338 -16.30 17.21 -11.22
CA SER A 338 -15.85 16.60 -12.46
C SER A 338 -16.94 15.64 -12.94
N TRP A 339 -17.40 15.79 -14.18
CA TRP A 339 -18.25 14.83 -14.88
C TRP A 339 -17.67 14.60 -16.27
N VAL A 340 -17.35 13.35 -16.61
CA VAL A 340 -16.70 13.03 -17.89
C VAL A 340 -17.07 11.65 -18.40
N VAL A 341 -17.31 11.57 -19.71
CA VAL A 341 -17.41 10.31 -20.44
C VAL A 341 -15.98 9.81 -20.76
N LEU A 342 -15.58 8.70 -20.15
CA LEU A 342 -14.24 8.13 -20.28
C LEU A 342 -14.03 7.44 -21.64
N ASP A 343 -12.89 7.70 -22.29
CA ASP A 343 -12.44 7.01 -23.51
C ASP A 343 -11.70 5.70 -23.17
N ILE A 344 -12.40 4.81 -22.46
CA ILE A 344 -11.91 3.48 -22.10
C ILE A 344 -12.77 2.41 -22.78
N TYR A 345 -12.12 1.34 -23.25
CA TYR A 345 -12.84 0.22 -23.86
C TYR A 345 -13.46 -0.67 -22.78
N THR A 346 -14.78 -0.60 -22.63
CA THR A 346 -15.58 -1.35 -21.63
C THR A 346 -16.14 -2.67 -22.18
N ALA A 347 -15.97 -2.95 -23.48
CA ALA A 347 -16.65 -4.02 -24.20
C ALA A 347 -18.20 -3.94 -24.15
N SER A 348 -18.76 -2.80 -23.72
CA SER A 348 -20.18 -2.46 -23.69
C SER A 348 -20.52 -1.47 -24.83
N ASP A 349 -21.79 -1.40 -25.21
CA ASP A 349 -22.37 -0.32 -26.03
C ASP A 349 -22.61 0.97 -25.23
N HIS A 350 -22.42 0.94 -23.91
CA HIS A 350 -22.38 2.13 -23.06
C HIS A 350 -20.95 2.56 -22.73
N HIS A 351 -20.74 3.86 -22.69
CA HIS A 351 -19.50 4.49 -22.28
C HIS A 351 -19.45 4.63 -20.76
N ALA A 352 -18.26 4.46 -20.17
CA ALA A 352 -18.09 4.65 -18.74
C ALA A 352 -18.16 6.14 -18.40
N ILE A 353 -19.01 6.49 -17.45
CA ILE A 353 -19.15 7.84 -16.93
C ILE A 353 -18.45 7.90 -15.58
N LEU A 354 -17.59 8.89 -15.40
CA LEU A 354 -16.95 9.18 -14.12
C LEU A 354 -17.45 10.54 -13.63
N TRP A 355 -17.90 10.57 -12.39
CA TRP A 355 -18.26 11.80 -11.73
C TRP A 355 -17.89 11.76 -10.24
N GLU A 356 -17.65 12.94 -9.67
CA GLU A 356 -17.22 13.11 -8.29
C GLU A 356 -18.21 14.01 -7.53
N THR A 357 -18.48 13.67 -6.28
CA THR A 357 -19.30 14.48 -5.37
C THR A 357 -18.60 14.60 -4.01
N SER A 358 -18.75 15.74 -3.35
CA SER A 358 -18.14 16.02 -2.05
C SER A 358 -19.16 16.64 -1.10
N LYS A 359 -19.13 16.20 0.16
CA LYS A 359 -19.91 16.79 1.27
C LYS A 359 -19.22 18.00 1.89
N ASP A 360 -17.95 18.25 1.57
CA ASP A 360 -17.18 19.28 2.24
C ASP A 360 -17.57 20.69 1.80
N ARG A 361 -18.17 21.45 2.73
CA ARG A 361 -18.32 22.91 2.68
C ARG A 361 -16.98 23.67 2.69
N ASN A 362 -15.86 22.97 2.67
CA ASN A 362 -14.56 23.58 2.62
C ASN A 362 -13.97 23.39 1.22
N LEU A 363 -14.15 24.40 0.36
CA LEU A 363 -13.15 24.76 -0.64
C LEU A 363 -11.85 25.12 0.09
N ARG A 364 -11.18 24.13 0.68
CA ARG A 364 -9.73 24.17 0.79
C ARG A 364 -9.25 23.71 -0.57
N GLY A 365 -8.49 24.58 -1.24
CA GLY A 365 -7.70 24.19 -2.40
C GLY A 365 -6.91 22.90 -2.10
N PRO A 366 -6.33 22.25 -3.14
CA PRO A 366 -5.69 20.94 -3.01
C PRO A 366 -4.93 20.84 -1.70
N ILE A 367 -5.34 19.90 -0.83
CA ILE A 367 -4.72 19.68 0.48
C ILE A 367 -3.23 19.58 0.19
N LYS A 368 -2.49 20.62 0.55
CA LYS A 368 -1.04 20.61 0.45
C LYS A 368 -0.59 19.60 1.50
N GLN A 369 -0.47 18.34 1.08
CA GLN A 369 0.40 17.39 1.77
C GLN A 369 1.73 18.11 2.00
N THR A 370 2.44 17.80 3.09
CA THR A 370 3.75 18.43 3.33
C THR A 370 4.74 18.24 2.17
N ASN A 371 4.47 17.28 1.27
CA ASN A 371 5.08 17.20 -0.04
C ASN A 371 4.63 18.36 -0.95
N THR A 372 5.24 19.53 -0.76
CA THR A 372 5.35 20.50 -1.86
C THR A 372 5.91 19.77 -3.07
N ILE A 373 5.33 20.04 -4.23
CA ILE A 373 5.83 19.62 -5.52
C ILE A 373 7.35 19.89 -5.58
N GLY A 374 8.15 18.82 -5.50
CA GLY A 374 9.61 18.93 -5.50
C GLY A 374 10.14 19.36 -6.85
N TRP A 375 11.39 19.83 -6.88
CA TRP A 375 12.09 20.18 -8.11
C TRP A 375 12.47 18.94 -8.94
N LYS A 376 12.53 19.08 -10.26
CA LYS A 376 13.10 18.06 -11.15
C LYS A 376 14.63 18.15 -11.09
N VAL A 377 15.22 17.50 -10.09
CA VAL A 377 16.68 17.49 -9.83
C VAL A 377 17.53 17.05 -11.04
N LYS A 378 16.96 16.28 -11.98
CA LYS A 378 17.66 15.90 -13.23
C LYS A 378 17.92 17.06 -14.19
N SER A 379 17.16 18.14 -14.04
CA SER A 379 17.28 19.37 -14.84
C SER A 379 18.02 20.44 -14.05
N PHE A 380 18.82 20.05 -13.05
CA PHE A 380 19.56 20.99 -12.22
C PHE A 380 20.67 21.64 -13.03
N ASP A 381 20.62 22.97 -13.07
CA ASP A 381 21.64 23.82 -13.67
C ASP A 381 22.45 24.52 -12.56
N PRO A 382 23.71 24.11 -12.32
CA PRO A 382 24.57 24.70 -11.30
C PRO A 382 24.91 26.17 -11.55
N GLU A 383 25.10 26.58 -12.81
CA GLU A 383 25.50 27.95 -13.14
C GLU A 383 24.35 28.91 -12.88
N VAL A 384 23.15 28.55 -13.34
CA VAL A 384 21.93 29.33 -13.07
C VAL A 384 21.63 29.40 -11.57
N LEU A 385 21.89 28.32 -10.82
CA LEU A 385 21.75 28.34 -9.37
C LEU A 385 22.71 29.36 -8.74
N LEU A 386 23.99 29.32 -9.10
CA LEU A 386 25.00 30.22 -8.54
C LEU A 386 24.69 31.69 -8.87
N THR A 387 24.34 31.99 -10.13
CA THR A 387 23.94 33.35 -10.53
C THR A 387 22.67 33.81 -9.79
N ALA A 388 21.69 32.93 -9.57
CA ALA A 388 20.48 33.29 -8.83
C ALA A 388 20.72 33.45 -7.31
N LEU A 389 21.81 32.89 -6.78
CA LEU A 389 22.25 33.11 -5.40
C LEU A 389 23.07 34.39 -5.25
N ASP A 390 23.78 34.80 -6.30
CA ASP A 390 24.63 36.00 -6.38
C ASP A 390 23.80 37.28 -6.46
N SER A 391 23.24 37.67 -5.31
CA SER A 391 22.32 38.80 -5.14
C SER A 391 22.65 39.57 -3.86
N ASP A 392 22.17 40.82 -3.75
CA ASP A 392 22.50 41.76 -2.67
C ASP A 392 22.47 41.12 -1.26
N PRO A 393 23.34 41.55 -0.33
CA PRO A 393 23.36 41.05 1.05
C PRO A 393 21.96 41.03 1.70
N ILE A 394 21.70 40.05 2.56
CA ILE A 394 20.41 39.92 3.23
C ILE A 394 20.44 40.84 4.47
N GLU A 395 20.02 42.09 4.31
CA GLU A 395 19.89 43.00 5.46
C GLU A 395 18.58 42.75 6.21
N THR A 396 18.65 42.16 7.41
CA THR A 396 17.47 42.07 8.30
C THR A 396 17.81 42.37 9.76
N LYS A 397 16.78 42.47 10.61
CA LYS A 397 16.92 42.97 11.99
C LYS A 397 17.14 41.88 13.04
N CYS A 398 16.84 40.61 12.73
CA CYS A 398 16.98 39.50 13.68
C CYS A 398 17.24 38.16 12.98
N ALA A 399 17.68 37.15 13.74
CA ALA A 399 18.04 35.82 13.23
C ALA A 399 16.87 35.10 12.54
N GLU A 400 15.64 35.25 13.05
CA GLU A 400 14.44 34.61 12.49
C GLU A 400 14.09 35.20 11.11
N ASP A 401 14.23 36.52 10.93
CA ASP A 401 13.96 37.19 9.66
C ASP A 401 15.07 36.95 8.64
N HIS A 402 16.35 36.93 9.07
CA HIS A 402 17.47 36.48 8.24
C HIS A 402 17.22 35.06 7.72
N THR A 403 16.76 34.16 8.59
CA THR A 403 16.45 32.78 8.22
C THR A 403 15.32 32.70 7.19
N LYS A 404 14.25 33.48 7.36
CA LYS A 404 13.15 33.50 6.38
C LYS A 404 13.64 34.00 5.02
N ALA A 405 14.41 35.09 4.99
CA ALA A 405 14.96 35.68 3.78
C ALA A 405 15.94 34.72 3.08
N LEU A 406 16.84 34.10 3.84
CA LEU A 406 17.76 33.05 3.37
C LEU A 406 17.00 31.92 2.69
N MET A 407 16.00 31.34 3.38
CA MET A 407 15.23 30.23 2.83
C MET A 407 14.39 30.63 1.61
N MET A 408 13.93 31.88 1.55
CA MET A 408 13.23 32.41 0.39
C MET A 408 14.17 32.51 -0.82
N ARG A 409 15.38 33.06 -0.62
CA ARG A 409 16.41 33.18 -1.66
C ARG A 409 16.85 31.80 -2.20
N VAL A 410 17.12 30.85 -1.31
CA VAL A 410 17.44 29.45 -1.71
C VAL A 410 16.30 28.83 -2.51
N THR A 411 15.04 29.11 -2.12
CA THR A 411 13.86 28.60 -2.86
C THR A 411 13.76 29.22 -4.25
N GLN A 412 13.96 30.54 -4.37
CA GLN A 412 13.95 31.26 -5.64
C GLN A 412 15.07 30.79 -6.58
N ALA A 413 16.28 30.60 -6.05
CA ALA A 413 17.40 30.05 -6.82
C ALA A 413 17.12 28.60 -7.28
N CYS A 414 16.50 27.78 -6.43
CA CYS A 414 16.04 26.44 -6.83
C CYS A 414 14.94 26.51 -7.92
N ASP A 415 14.03 27.48 -7.83
CA ASP A 415 12.97 27.68 -8.82
C ASP A 415 13.49 28.18 -10.17
N ALA A 416 14.56 29.00 -10.16
CA ALA A 416 15.26 29.44 -11.37
C ALA A 416 16.07 28.32 -12.02
N SER A 417 16.79 27.53 -11.22
CA SER A 417 17.68 26.45 -11.71
C SER A 417 16.96 25.14 -12.03
N MET A 418 15.75 24.92 -11.52
CA MET A 418 15.02 23.67 -11.73
C MET A 418 13.51 23.89 -11.91
N PRO A 419 12.88 23.27 -12.92
CA PRO A 419 11.44 23.26 -13.02
C PRO A 419 10.80 22.38 -11.93
N ARG A 420 9.68 22.85 -11.38
CA ARG A 420 8.84 22.05 -10.46
C ARG A 420 8.34 20.76 -11.16
N LYS A 421 8.29 19.65 -10.41
CA LYS A 421 7.66 18.41 -10.89
C LYS A 421 6.21 18.70 -11.25
N ARG A 422 5.67 18.13 -12.32
CA ARG A 422 4.22 18.20 -12.56
C ARG A 422 3.60 16.93 -12.01
N VAL A 423 2.48 17.03 -11.32
CA VAL A 423 1.65 15.86 -11.01
C VAL A 423 1.01 15.41 -12.32
N MET A 424 1.73 14.58 -13.09
CA MET A 424 1.12 13.89 -14.21
C MET A 424 0.62 12.55 -13.68
N ASN A 425 -0.69 12.34 -13.72
CA ASN A 425 -1.32 11.03 -13.52
C ASN A 425 -1.08 10.08 -14.71
N SER A 426 0.01 10.26 -15.48
CA SER A 426 0.36 9.36 -16.57
C SER A 426 1.30 8.27 -16.05
N ARG A 427 0.94 7.02 -16.33
CA ARG A 427 1.85 5.90 -16.11
C ARG A 427 3.13 6.15 -16.94
N PRO A 428 4.32 5.88 -16.39
CA PRO A 428 5.55 5.99 -17.15
C PRO A 428 5.43 5.24 -18.47
N ALA A 429 5.88 5.85 -19.57
CA ALA A 429 5.93 5.17 -20.85
C ALA A 429 6.76 3.88 -20.69
N VAL A 430 6.18 2.76 -21.12
CA VAL A 430 6.82 1.45 -20.97
C VAL A 430 8.07 1.42 -21.84
N HIS A 431 9.17 0.83 -21.36
CA HIS A 431 10.50 0.93 -21.95
C HIS A 431 10.63 0.53 -23.43
N TRP A 432 9.73 -0.31 -23.95
CA TRP A 432 9.71 -0.75 -25.35
C TRP A 432 8.85 0.12 -26.27
N TRP A 433 8.19 1.16 -25.74
CA TRP A 433 7.33 2.07 -26.48
C TRP A 433 8.14 3.16 -27.19
N ASN A 434 7.84 3.42 -28.47
CA ASN A 434 8.50 4.45 -29.28
C ASN A 434 7.51 5.12 -30.26
N ASP A 435 7.94 6.19 -30.92
CA ASP A 435 7.10 6.96 -31.84
C ASP A 435 6.64 6.15 -33.06
N HIS A 436 7.46 5.19 -33.50
CA HIS A 436 7.09 4.28 -34.58
C HIS A 436 5.87 3.40 -34.21
N ILE A 437 5.87 2.79 -33.02
CA ILE A 437 4.72 2.04 -32.49
C ILE A 437 3.52 2.95 -32.26
N SER A 438 3.74 4.18 -31.80
CA SER A 438 2.69 5.19 -31.62
C SER A 438 1.98 5.49 -32.95
N ASN A 439 2.74 5.67 -34.03
CA ASN A 439 2.22 5.94 -35.36
C ASN A 439 1.51 4.72 -35.97
N LEU A 440 2.08 3.52 -35.84
CA LEU A 440 1.40 2.28 -36.26
C LEU A 440 0.09 2.06 -35.49
N ARG A 441 0.02 2.44 -34.21
CA ARG A 441 -1.21 2.37 -33.42
C ARG A 441 -2.25 3.37 -33.88
N LYS A 442 -1.86 4.62 -34.18
CA LYS A 442 -2.75 5.63 -34.78
C LYS A 442 -3.33 5.13 -36.10
N GLU A 443 -2.49 4.56 -36.95
CA GLU A 443 -2.89 4.05 -38.26
C GLU A 443 -3.79 2.82 -38.16
N CYS A 444 -3.45 1.87 -37.27
CA CYS A 444 -4.30 0.71 -36.96
C CYS A 444 -5.68 1.15 -36.45
N HIS A 445 -5.74 2.16 -35.58
CA HIS A 445 -7.00 2.73 -35.10
C HIS A 445 -7.77 3.46 -36.20
N ARG A 446 -7.08 4.19 -37.09
CA ARG A 446 -7.69 4.83 -38.25
C ARG A 446 -8.35 3.81 -39.18
N LYS A 447 -7.63 2.76 -39.56
CA LYS A 447 -8.15 1.67 -40.41
C LYS A 447 -9.26 0.86 -39.72
N ARG A 448 -9.19 0.69 -38.39
CA ARG A 448 -10.28 0.10 -37.59
C ARG A 448 -11.56 0.94 -37.68
N ARG A 449 -11.45 2.26 -37.51
CA ARG A 449 -12.61 3.17 -37.62
C ARG A 449 -13.21 3.13 -39.03
N ILE A 450 -12.38 3.11 -40.07
CA ILE A 450 -12.82 3.01 -41.47
C ILE A 450 -13.51 1.66 -41.76
N SER A 451 -12.97 0.54 -41.27
CA SER A 451 -13.55 -0.78 -41.46
C SER A 451 -14.86 -0.96 -40.68
N GLN A 452 -14.96 -0.40 -39.47
CA GLN A 452 -16.19 -0.41 -38.67
C GLN A 452 -17.31 0.42 -39.33
N ARG A 453 -16.99 1.57 -39.93
CA ARG A 453 -17.95 2.44 -40.64
C ARG A 453 -18.40 1.89 -42.01
N SER A 454 -17.67 0.91 -42.56
CA SER A 454 -17.93 0.36 -43.89
C SER A 454 -18.59 -1.03 -43.86
N TYR A 455 -18.96 -1.51 -42.68
CA TYR A 455 -19.64 -2.78 -42.49
C TYR A 455 -20.99 -2.75 -43.23
N LYS A 456 -21.16 -3.61 -44.26
CA LYS A 456 -22.25 -3.67 -45.26
C LYS A 456 -22.05 -2.93 -46.60
N ARG A 457 -20.93 -2.25 -46.84
CA ARG A 457 -20.57 -1.73 -48.17
C ARG A 457 -19.88 -2.82 -49.02
N PRO A 458 -19.92 -2.75 -50.37
CA PRO A 458 -19.26 -3.73 -51.24
C PRO A 458 -17.76 -3.91 -50.94
N ASN A 459 -17.08 -2.83 -50.54
CA ASN A 459 -15.64 -2.84 -50.20
C ASN A 459 -15.31 -3.25 -48.75
N SER A 460 -16.28 -3.75 -47.99
CA SER A 460 -16.08 -4.11 -46.57
C SER A 460 -15.00 -5.18 -46.36
N ALA A 461 -14.91 -6.17 -47.24
CA ALA A 461 -13.91 -7.24 -47.17
C ALA A 461 -12.48 -6.71 -47.31
N VAL A 462 -12.26 -5.76 -48.23
CA VAL A 462 -10.96 -5.12 -48.48
C VAL A 462 -10.53 -4.29 -47.26
N LEU A 463 -11.44 -3.48 -46.71
CA LEU A 463 -11.15 -2.62 -45.55
C LEU A 463 -10.92 -3.43 -44.26
N ILE A 464 -11.57 -4.58 -44.11
CA ILE A 464 -11.30 -5.52 -43.02
C ILE A 464 -9.91 -6.14 -43.20
N ALA A 465 -9.52 -6.51 -44.42
CA ALA A 465 -8.18 -7.03 -44.70
C ALA A 465 -7.09 -5.99 -44.42
N GLU A 466 -7.31 -4.72 -44.78
CA GLU A 466 -6.40 -3.62 -44.48
C GLU A 466 -6.24 -3.34 -42.98
N TYR A 467 -7.32 -3.43 -42.21
CA TYR A 467 -7.26 -3.36 -40.75
C TYR A 467 -6.48 -4.53 -40.16
N LYS A 468 -6.73 -5.76 -40.63
CA LYS A 468 -5.98 -6.95 -40.20
C LYS A 468 -4.48 -6.81 -40.49
N LYS A 469 -4.12 -6.28 -41.66
CA LYS A 469 -2.72 -5.99 -42.04
C LYS A 469 -2.07 -4.96 -41.10
N ALA A 470 -2.72 -3.82 -40.85
CA ALA A 470 -2.18 -2.80 -39.94
C ALA A 470 -2.08 -3.29 -38.48
N ARG A 471 -2.99 -4.16 -38.04
CA ARG A 471 -2.89 -4.83 -36.73
C ARG A 471 -1.70 -5.79 -36.67
N HIS A 472 -1.45 -6.55 -37.74
CA HIS A 472 -0.29 -7.44 -37.82
C HIS A 472 1.03 -6.65 -37.77
N GLU A 473 1.14 -5.57 -38.55
CA GLU A 473 2.31 -4.68 -38.56
C GLU A 473 2.57 -4.05 -37.18
N LEU A 474 1.52 -3.58 -36.49
CA LEU A 474 1.64 -3.07 -35.11
C LEU A 474 2.14 -4.15 -34.14
N ASN A 475 1.57 -5.36 -34.19
CA ASN A 475 1.99 -6.47 -33.33
C ASN A 475 3.44 -6.89 -33.59
N LYS A 476 3.85 -6.95 -34.86
CA LYS A 476 5.22 -7.24 -35.27
C LYS A 476 6.20 -6.21 -34.70
N ALA A 477 5.93 -4.92 -34.89
CA ALA A 477 6.77 -3.84 -34.37
C ALA A 477 6.87 -3.84 -32.83
N ILE A 478 5.78 -4.17 -32.13
CA ILE A 478 5.80 -4.33 -30.67
C ILE A 478 6.69 -5.51 -30.26
N LYS A 479 6.60 -6.66 -30.95
CA LYS A 479 7.41 -7.85 -30.65
C LYS A 479 8.90 -7.58 -30.89
N GLU A 480 9.24 -6.95 -32.00
CA GLU A 480 10.62 -6.55 -32.34
C GLU A 480 11.18 -5.54 -31.35
N SER A 481 10.41 -4.52 -30.97
CA SER A 481 10.85 -3.52 -30.00
C SER A 481 11.07 -4.11 -28.61
N LYS A 482 10.18 -4.99 -28.15
CA LYS A 482 10.35 -5.71 -26.89
C LYS A 482 11.60 -6.59 -26.90
N SER A 483 11.84 -7.32 -27.99
CA SER A 483 13.02 -8.19 -28.14
C SER A 483 14.32 -7.38 -28.13
N ARG A 484 14.36 -6.26 -28.87
CA ARG A 484 15.52 -5.36 -28.90
C ARG A 484 15.82 -4.78 -27.52
N CYS A 485 14.81 -4.20 -26.86
CA CYS A 485 15.00 -3.62 -25.53
C CYS A 485 15.35 -4.68 -24.47
N TRP A 486 14.90 -5.93 -24.62
CA TRP A 486 15.33 -7.03 -23.76
C TRP A 486 16.82 -7.34 -23.94
N LYS A 487 17.31 -7.40 -25.19
CA LYS A 487 18.75 -7.58 -25.48
C LYS A 487 19.60 -6.43 -24.94
N GLU A 488 19.15 -5.19 -25.14
CA GLU A 488 19.80 -4.00 -24.57
C GLU A 488 19.86 -4.08 -23.03
N LEU A 489 18.78 -4.52 -22.39
CA LEU A 489 18.71 -4.64 -20.94
C LEU A 489 19.62 -5.75 -20.40
N ILE A 490 19.79 -6.87 -21.12
CA ILE A 490 20.79 -7.89 -20.79
C ILE A 490 22.20 -7.32 -20.91
N HIS A 491 22.51 -6.63 -22.00
CA HIS A 491 23.83 -6.03 -22.19
C HIS A 491 24.15 -4.94 -21.15
N GLU A 492 23.12 -4.24 -20.63
CA GLU A 492 23.27 -3.28 -19.54
C GLU A 492 23.61 -3.95 -18.20
N VAL A 493 23.15 -5.20 -17.94
CA VAL A 493 23.54 -5.96 -16.74
C VAL A 493 25.04 -6.20 -16.70
N ASP A 494 25.63 -6.55 -17.85
CA ASP A 494 27.06 -6.84 -17.95
C ASP A 494 27.92 -5.59 -17.72
N LYS A 495 27.36 -4.39 -17.95
CA LYS A 495 28.04 -3.11 -17.79
C LYS A 495 27.83 -2.48 -16.41
N ASP A 496 26.61 -2.55 -15.87
CA ASP A 496 26.23 -2.02 -14.57
C ASP A 496 25.21 -2.93 -13.90
N VAL A 497 25.74 -3.83 -13.06
CA VAL A 497 24.96 -4.76 -12.23
C VAL A 497 23.97 -4.07 -11.29
N TRP A 498 24.12 -2.77 -11.00
CA TRP A 498 23.21 -1.99 -10.13
C TRP A 498 22.32 -1.01 -10.92
N GLY A 499 22.37 -1.07 -12.25
CA GLY A 499 21.71 -0.15 -13.16
C GLY A 499 20.20 -0.34 -13.31
N ARG A 500 19.68 -0.08 -14.51
CA ARG A 500 18.25 -0.25 -14.82
C ARG A 500 17.75 -1.70 -14.60
N PRO A 501 18.48 -2.77 -14.96
CA PRO A 501 18.02 -4.14 -14.75
C PRO A 501 17.78 -4.47 -13.27
N TYR A 502 18.72 -4.09 -12.40
CA TYR A 502 18.59 -4.27 -10.95
C TYR A 502 17.36 -3.57 -10.38
N LYS A 503 17.05 -2.34 -10.82
CA LYS A 503 15.84 -1.61 -10.40
C LYS A 503 14.55 -2.32 -10.82
N VAL A 504 14.53 -2.93 -12.01
CA VAL A 504 13.39 -3.72 -12.51
C VAL A 504 13.22 -5.00 -11.69
N VAL A 505 14.31 -5.71 -11.40
CA VAL A 505 14.27 -6.92 -10.56
C VAL A 505 13.85 -6.58 -9.13
N MET A 506 14.42 -5.52 -8.54
CA MET A 506 14.07 -5.06 -7.20
C MET A 506 12.63 -4.57 -7.08
N THR A 507 12.02 -4.07 -8.15
CA THR A 507 10.59 -3.75 -8.12
C THR A 507 9.69 -4.98 -8.09
N HIS A 508 10.17 -6.14 -8.56
CA HIS A 508 9.47 -7.43 -8.45
C HIS A 508 9.80 -8.19 -7.16
N LEU A 509 11.03 -8.06 -6.64
CA LEU A 509 11.46 -8.69 -5.37
C LEU A 509 11.04 -7.91 -4.13
N LYS A 510 10.61 -6.65 -4.26
CA LYS A 510 10.01 -5.89 -3.15
C LYS A 510 8.76 -6.63 -2.66
N LYS A 511 8.92 -7.41 -1.57
CA LYS A 511 7.83 -7.70 -0.64
C LYS A 511 7.10 -6.38 -0.40
N GLN A 512 5.76 -6.37 -0.51
CA GLN A 512 4.96 -5.16 -0.27
C GLN A 512 5.47 -4.50 1.02
N GLN A 513 6.13 -3.34 0.88
CA GLN A 513 6.42 -2.52 2.05
C GLN A 513 5.07 -2.22 2.68
N MET A 514 4.94 -2.47 3.99
CA MET A 514 3.76 -2.06 4.72
C MET A 514 3.55 -0.57 4.42
N PRO A 515 2.39 -0.17 3.85
CA PRO A 515 2.15 1.23 3.58
C PRO A 515 2.23 1.99 4.90
N SER A 516 2.87 3.16 4.90
CA SER A 516 2.90 4.01 6.08
C SER A 516 1.46 4.25 6.54
N PRO A 517 1.17 4.14 7.85
CA PRO A 517 -0.18 4.31 8.35
C PRO A 517 -0.64 5.73 8.03
N THR A 518 -1.78 5.89 7.36
CA THR A 518 -2.37 7.20 7.03
C THR A 518 -3.62 7.50 7.84
N CYS A 519 -4.09 6.54 8.62
CA CYS A 519 -5.25 6.69 9.50
C CYS A 519 -4.92 7.70 10.62
N PRO A 520 -5.69 8.80 10.78
CA PRO A 520 -5.40 9.84 11.76
C PRO A 520 -5.35 9.34 13.20
N GLN A 521 -6.26 8.43 13.59
CA GLN A 521 -6.32 7.87 14.94
C GLN A 521 -5.11 6.99 15.24
N LEU A 522 -4.74 6.13 14.28
CA LEU A 522 -3.57 5.26 14.42
C LEU A 522 -2.28 6.08 14.45
N LEU A 523 -2.14 7.06 13.56
CA LEU A 523 -0.97 7.96 13.54
C LEU A 523 -0.87 8.76 14.83
N GLN A 524 -1.98 9.30 15.35
CA GLN A 524 -1.97 10.00 16.62
C GLN A 524 -1.52 9.07 17.75
N LYS A 525 -2.04 7.84 17.83
CA LYS A 525 -1.60 6.82 18.80
C LYS A 525 -0.11 6.50 18.68
N ILE A 526 0.39 6.34 17.46
CA ILE A 526 1.82 6.06 17.20
C ILE A 526 2.67 7.26 17.62
N VAL A 527 2.30 8.48 17.24
CA VAL A 527 3.02 9.70 17.57
C VAL A 527 3.05 9.93 19.07
N THR A 528 1.93 9.84 19.77
CA THR A 528 1.89 10.04 21.23
C THR A 528 2.68 8.98 21.99
N ALA A 529 2.75 7.76 21.48
CA ALA A 529 3.52 6.69 22.10
C ALA A 529 5.03 6.77 21.81
N LEU A 530 5.41 7.24 20.62
CA LEU A 530 6.81 7.43 20.25
C LEU A 530 7.38 8.74 20.78
N PHE A 531 6.58 9.79 20.94
CA PHE A 531 6.96 11.11 21.43
C PHE A 531 6.14 11.47 22.68
N PRO A 532 6.46 10.86 23.83
CA PRO A 532 5.72 11.10 25.07
C PRO A 532 5.82 12.57 25.49
N GLN A 533 4.70 13.14 25.94
CA GLN A 533 4.69 14.48 26.54
C GLN A 533 5.42 14.44 27.88
N GLN A 534 6.24 15.45 28.12
CA GLN A 534 7.02 15.67 29.34
C GLN A 534 6.60 17.00 29.97
N ARG A 535 7.14 17.30 31.16
CA ARG A 535 6.92 18.60 31.81
C ARG A 535 7.32 19.74 30.87
N SER A 536 6.65 20.88 30.99
CA SER A 536 7.06 22.10 30.30
C SER A 536 8.52 22.43 30.61
N PHE A 537 9.32 22.54 29.56
CA PHE A 537 10.71 22.95 29.65
C PHE A 537 10.77 24.46 29.86
N ASP A 538 11.14 24.88 31.06
CA ASP A 538 11.29 26.27 31.47
C ASP A 538 12.65 26.43 32.13
N TYR A 539 13.68 26.45 31.28
CA TYR A 539 15.06 26.60 31.72
C TYR A 539 15.49 28.06 31.60
N GLN A 540 15.66 28.73 32.75
CA GLN A 540 16.15 30.10 32.80
C GLN A 540 17.67 30.09 32.91
N LEU A 541 18.33 30.72 31.93
CA LEU A 541 19.75 31.02 32.02
C LEU A 541 19.91 32.39 32.65
N GLU A 542 20.73 32.47 33.71
CA GLU A 542 21.16 33.76 34.24
C GLU A 542 21.80 34.59 33.11
N PRO A 543 21.48 35.89 32.98
CA PRO A 543 22.14 36.77 32.03
C PRO A 543 23.64 36.78 32.34
N GLY A 544 24.42 36.05 31.54
CA GLY A 544 25.87 36.07 31.65
C GLY A 544 26.41 37.46 31.31
N GLU A 545 27.64 37.73 31.77
CA GLU A 545 28.46 38.83 31.24
C GLU A 545 28.51 38.77 29.71
N LEU A 546 28.92 39.86 29.06
CA LEU A 546 29.14 39.92 27.62
C LEU A 546 30.05 38.76 27.19
N ASP A 547 29.46 37.62 26.82
CA ASP A 547 30.18 36.46 26.33
C ASP A 547 30.94 36.92 25.08
N ASP A 548 32.25 36.70 25.04
CA ASP A 548 33.01 36.82 23.80
C ASP A 548 32.57 35.65 22.90
N ILE A 549 31.58 35.89 22.05
CA ILE A 549 30.98 34.88 21.18
C ILE A 549 31.88 34.73 19.95
N PRO A 550 32.61 33.60 19.79
CA PRO A 550 33.44 33.40 18.61
C PRO A 550 32.53 33.32 17.37
N PRO A 551 32.75 34.15 16.33
CA PRO A 551 31.93 34.09 15.12
C PRO A 551 32.13 32.76 14.39
N VAL A 552 31.14 32.32 13.63
CA VAL A 552 31.31 31.26 12.64
C VAL A 552 32.22 31.79 11.54
N THR A 553 33.30 31.06 11.26
CA THR A 553 34.23 31.40 10.17
C THR A 553 33.86 30.66 8.88
N GLU A 554 34.40 31.14 7.76
CA GLU A 554 34.23 30.47 6.47
C GLU A 554 34.84 29.06 6.48
N GLU A 555 36.00 28.87 7.12
CA GLU A 555 36.63 27.55 7.25
C GLU A 555 35.74 26.58 8.03
N GLU A 556 35.21 27.01 9.18
CA GLU A 556 34.32 26.19 10.01
C GLU A 556 33.06 25.78 9.24
N LEU A 557 32.49 26.71 8.46
CA LEU A 557 31.34 26.42 7.62
C LEU A 557 31.66 25.44 6.49
N LEU A 558 32.82 25.58 5.84
CA LEU A 558 33.26 24.67 4.78
C LEU A 558 33.60 23.27 5.32
N GLU A 559 34.14 23.17 6.54
CA GLU A 559 34.31 21.87 7.23
C GLU A 559 32.97 21.21 7.56
N ALA A 560 31.96 22.00 7.92
CA ALA A 560 30.61 21.50 8.14
C ALA A 560 29.92 21.09 6.82
N CYS A 561 30.16 21.84 5.73
CA CYS A 561 29.59 21.59 4.41
C CYS A 561 30.49 22.08 3.25
N ASN A 562 31.25 21.16 2.65
CA ASN A 562 32.18 21.44 1.54
C ASN A 562 31.53 22.01 0.25
N ARG A 563 30.20 22.17 0.20
CA ARG A 563 29.44 22.65 -0.98
C ARG A 563 28.46 23.78 -0.65
N ALA A 564 28.59 24.42 0.51
CA ALA A 564 27.78 25.59 0.86
C ALA A 564 28.36 26.85 0.19
N ALA A 565 27.52 27.85 -0.08
CA ALA A 565 27.93 29.20 -0.46
C ALA A 565 28.14 30.02 0.83
N PRO A 566 29.39 30.21 1.32
CA PRO A 566 29.61 30.67 2.69
C PRO A 566 29.03 32.07 2.96
N SER A 567 29.19 32.96 1.99
CA SER A 567 28.67 34.34 2.01
C SER A 567 27.18 34.44 2.34
N LEU A 568 26.39 33.40 2.00
CA LEU A 568 24.95 33.40 2.19
C LEU A 568 24.51 32.93 3.59
N PHE A 569 25.29 32.07 4.25
CA PHE A 569 24.92 31.44 5.53
C PHE A 569 25.61 32.07 6.74
N LEU A 570 26.81 32.64 6.57
CA LEU A 570 27.62 33.16 7.68
C LEU A 570 26.89 34.24 8.48
N GLU A 571 26.24 35.20 7.81
CA GLU A 571 25.52 36.28 8.48
C GLU A 571 24.32 35.77 9.29
N ALA A 572 23.57 34.83 8.72
CA ALA A 572 22.44 34.20 9.40
C ALA A 572 22.89 33.42 10.64
N TYR A 573 23.95 32.61 10.53
CA TYR A 573 24.47 31.83 11.66
C TYR A 573 25.10 32.71 12.75
N ASN A 574 25.85 33.74 12.37
CA ASN A 574 26.41 34.69 13.33
C ASN A 574 25.32 35.49 14.06
N SER A 575 24.23 35.84 13.38
CA SER A 575 23.05 36.46 14.02
C SER A 575 22.40 35.49 15.02
N CYS A 576 22.24 34.21 14.65
CA CYS A 576 21.75 33.17 15.55
C CYS A 576 22.63 33.04 16.80
N LEU A 577 23.96 33.03 16.65
CA LEU A 577 24.91 32.95 17.76
C LEU A 577 24.78 34.14 18.71
N LYS A 578 24.77 35.37 18.16
CA LYS A 578 24.67 36.62 18.94
C LYS A 578 23.35 36.69 19.73
N GLU A 579 22.25 36.34 19.10
CA GLU A 579 20.92 36.35 19.71
C GLU A 579 20.66 35.13 20.61
N GLY A 580 21.54 34.13 20.60
CA GLY A 580 21.32 32.85 21.29
C GLY A 580 20.08 32.11 20.81
N THR A 581 19.64 32.36 19.57
CA THR A 581 18.35 31.90 19.05
C THR A 581 18.54 30.88 17.94
N PHE A 582 17.83 29.75 18.05
CA PHE A 582 17.75 28.75 17.00
C PHE A 582 16.43 28.93 16.24
N PRO A 583 16.45 29.31 14.95
CA PRO A 583 15.26 29.70 14.20
C PRO A 583 14.16 28.65 14.18
N ARG A 584 12.90 29.08 14.34
CA ARG A 584 11.74 28.17 14.43
C ARG A 584 11.59 27.30 13.19
N LYS A 585 11.82 27.86 12.00
CA LYS A 585 11.72 27.15 10.73
C LYS A 585 12.70 25.96 10.63
N TRP A 586 13.89 26.09 11.22
CA TRP A 586 14.92 25.04 11.21
C TRP A 586 14.66 23.93 12.25
N LYS A 587 13.86 24.21 13.27
CA LYS A 587 13.45 23.24 14.31
C LYS A 587 12.21 22.41 13.96
N GLN A 588 11.50 22.77 12.88
CA GLN A 588 10.35 22.00 12.40
C GLN A 588 10.82 20.68 11.80
N GLN A 589 10.29 19.57 12.33
CA GLN A 589 10.66 18.23 11.90
C GLN A 589 9.49 17.55 11.19
N ARG A 590 9.77 16.95 10.03
CA ARG A 590 8.80 16.14 9.30
C ARG A 590 8.98 14.66 9.63
N LEU A 591 7.93 14.04 10.13
CA LEU A 591 7.92 12.63 10.53
C LEU A 591 7.86 11.71 9.32
N VAL A 592 8.75 10.73 9.28
CA VAL A 592 8.70 9.59 8.36
C VAL A 592 8.79 8.31 9.19
N LEU A 593 7.76 7.46 9.12
CA LEU A 593 7.72 6.20 9.85
C LEU A 593 8.26 5.06 8.98
N LEU A 594 9.40 4.50 9.36
CA LEU A 594 9.98 3.32 8.72
C LEU A 594 9.54 2.03 9.43
N PRO A 595 8.92 1.06 8.75
CA PRO A 595 8.50 -0.18 9.38
C PRO A 595 9.71 -1.05 9.75
N LYS A 596 9.74 -1.51 11.01
CA LYS A 596 10.60 -2.60 11.50
C LYS A 596 9.89 -3.91 11.14
N GLY A 597 10.39 -4.64 10.15
CA GLY A 597 9.72 -5.84 9.64
C GLY A 597 9.39 -6.87 10.73
N LYS A 598 8.34 -7.67 10.49
CA LYS A 598 7.81 -8.77 11.35
C LYS A 598 6.92 -8.37 12.55
N LYS A 599 6.64 -7.09 12.81
CA LYS A 599 5.75 -6.66 13.90
C LYS A 599 4.38 -6.14 13.41
N PRO A 600 3.32 -6.22 14.23
CA PRO A 600 1.98 -5.74 13.85
C PRO A 600 1.97 -4.24 13.50
N PRO A 601 1.40 -3.81 12.36
CA PRO A 601 1.41 -2.40 11.93
C PRO A 601 0.62 -1.45 12.85
N GLU A 602 -0.21 -1.96 13.75
CA GLU A 602 -0.99 -1.17 14.69
C GLU A 602 -0.15 -0.74 15.92
N GLU A 603 1.02 -1.34 16.11
CA GLU A 603 1.88 -1.04 17.24
C GLU A 603 2.88 0.09 16.95
N PRO A 604 3.03 1.06 17.86
CA PRO A 604 4.09 2.08 17.76
C PRO A 604 5.49 1.48 17.69
N SER A 605 5.71 0.33 18.37
CA SER A 605 6.99 -0.38 18.43
C SER A 605 7.45 -0.93 17.07
N SER A 606 6.53 -1.03 16.11
CA SER A 606 6.74 -1.49 14.74
C SER A 606 7.34 -0.45 13.82
N TYR A 607 7.48 0.79 14.28
CA TYR A 607 8.04 1.87 13.48
C TYR A 607 9.33 2.42 14.08
N ARG A 608 10.24 2.86 13.19
CA ARG A 608 11.35 3.76 13.51
C ARG A 608 10.95 5.16 13.02
N PRO A 609 10.77 6.13 13.93
CA PRO A 609 10.49 7.49 13.51
C PRO A 609 11.78 8.13 12.96
N LEU A 610 11.71 8.70 11.76
CA LEU A 610 12.74 9.60 11.25
C LEU A 610 12.20 11.02 11.28
N CYS A 611 12.95 11.93 11.90
CA CYS A 611 12.62 13.34 12.03
C CYS A 611 13.47 14.14 11.04
N MET A 612 12.87 14.50 9.92
CA MET A 612 13.55 15.25 8.86
C MET A 612 13.51 16.74 9.17
N LEU A 613 14.66 17.29 9.57
CA LEU A 613 14.89 18.72 9.77
C LEU A 613 15.36 19.42 8.48
N ASP A 614 15.31 20.75 8.51
CA ASP A 614 15.82 21.61 7.44
C ASP A 614 17.35 21.44 7.26
N THR A 615 17.81 21.39 6.01
CA THR A 615 19.24 21.18 5.70
C THR A 615 20.11 22.33 6.20
N ALA A 616 19.67 23.59 6.10
CA ALA A 616 20.41 24.73 6.62
C ALA A 616 20.52 24.63 8.15
N GLY A 617 19.41 24.27 8.80
CA GLY A 617 19.38 23.95 10.22
C GLY A 617 20.41 22.88 10.63
N LYS A 618 20.52 21.78 9.86
CA LYS A 618 21.50 20.71 10.12
C LYS A 618 22.95 21.14 9.95
N ILE A 619 23.23 22.04 9.01
CA ILE A 619 24.58 22.61 8.87
C ILE A 619 24.93 23.41 10.13
N PHE A 620 23.99 24.23 10.60
CA PHE A 620 24.18 24.97 11.84
C PHE A 620 24.32 24.04 13.07
N GLU A 621 23.48 22.99 13.17
CA GLU A 621 23.62 21.95 14.21
C GLU A 621 25.03 21.34 14.23
N ARG A 622 25.63 21.11 13.05
CA ARG A 622 26.97 20.53 12.95
C ARG A 622 28.05 21.47 13.48
N ILE A 623 27.96 22.75 13.19
CA ILE A 623 28.85 23.78 13.73
C ILE A 623 28.74 23.84 15.25
N ILE A 624 27.51 23.91 15.77
CA ILE A 624 27.26 23.92 17.22
C ILE A 624 27.73 22.62 17.88
N HIS A 625 27.50 21.47 17.25
CA HIS A 625 28.01 20.18 17.71
C HIS A 625 29.53 20.20 17.83
N GLN A 626 30.26 20.65 16.81
CA GLN A 626 31.74 20.71 16.86
C GLN A 626 32.24 21.56 18.03
N ARG A 627 31.59 22.69 18.30
CA ARG A 627 31.95 23.57 19.42
C ARG A 627 31.65 22.96 20.78
N ILE A 628 30.51 22.27 20.94
CA ILE A 628 30.18 21.55 22.18
C ILE A 628 31.13 20.37 22.37
N ASP A 629 31.39 19.59 21.32
CA ASP A 629 32.24 18.40 21.34
C ASP A 629 33.67 18.75 21.76
N ALA A 630 34.21 19.88 21.31
CA ALA A 630 35.52 20.38 21.72
C ALA A 630 35.65 20.60 23.24
N VAL A 631 34.56 20.93 23.93
CA VAL A 631 34.51 21.09 25.39
C VAL A 631 34.21 19.77 26.10
N VAL A 632 33.28 18.98 25.54
CA VAL A 632 32.71 17.81 26.21
C VAL A 632 33.53 16.54 26.03
N ASP A 633 34.10 16.28 24.84
CA ASP A 633 34.79 15.02 24.54
C ASP A 633 35.92 14.67 25.52
N PRO A 634 36.78 15.63 25.96
CA PRO A 634 37.80 15.36 26.97
C PRO A 634 37.24 14.96 28.35
N LEU A 635 35.98 15.31 28.64
CA LEU A 635 35.29 15.06 29.90
C LEU A 635 34.43 13.78 29.86
N LEU A 636 34.42 13.05 28.75
CA LEU A 636 33.66 11.80 28.60
C LEU A 636 34.47 10.61 29.10
N ALA A 637 33.77 9.61 29.63
CA ALA A 637 34.39 8.40 30.16
C ALA A 637 35.14 7.62 29.08
N ASP A 638 36.26 6.98 29.46
CA ASP A 638 37.10 6.19 28.56
C ASP A 638 36.46 4.89 28.06
N ASN A 639 35.35 4.47 28.65
CA ASN A 639 34.56 3.33 28.19
C ASN A 639 33.36 3.75 27.32
N GLN A 640 33.27 5.02 26.91
CA GLN A 640 32.31 5.48 25.92
C GLN A 640 32.93 5.40 24.52
N TYR A 641 32.27 4.69 23.60
CA TYR A 641 32.78 4.42 22.24
C TYR A 641 31.86 4.94 21.14
N GLY A 642 30.55 4.99 21.38
CA GLY A 642 29.58 5.45 20.40
C GLY A 642 29.75 6.94 20.08
N PHE A 643 29.74 7.27 18.79
CA PHE A 643 29.79 8.64 18.26
C PHE A 643 31.00 9.49 18.67
N ARG A 644 32.11 8.86 19.10
CA ARG A 644 33.36 9.56 19.44
C ARG A 644 34.41 9.45 18.34
N LYS A 645 35.16 10.53 18.13
CA LYS A 645 36.24 10.56 17.13
C LYS A 645 37.35 9.58 17.53
N GLY A 646 37.78 8.76 16.58
CA GLY A 646 38.87 7.78 16.79
C GLY A 646 38.48 6.57 17.64
N ARG A 647 37.19 6.37 17.94
CA ARG A 647 36.68 5.20 18.66
C ARG A 647 35.64 4.46 17.81
N SER A 648 35.56 3.15 17.97
CA SER A 648 34.70 2.29 17.18
C SER A 648 34.01 1.21 18.03
N THR A 649 33.02 0.55 17.44
CA THR A 649 32.39 -0.63 18.03
C THR A 649 33.37 -1.80 18.18
N LEU A 650 34.42 -1.86 17.35
CA LEU A 650 35.47 -2.87 17.47
C LEU A 650 36.30 -2.69 18.73
N ASP A 651 36.57 -1.43 19.13
CA ASP A 651 37.30 -1.12 20.36
C ASP A 651 36.50 -1.54 21.59
N ALA A 652 35.19 -1.25 21.58
CA ALA A 652 34.25 -1.67 22.63
C ALA A 652 34.21 -3.20 22.77
N ILE A 653 34.05 -3.92 21.65
CA ILE A 653 34.03 -5.39 21.64
C ILE A 653 35.37 -5.95 22.10
N SER A 654 36.49 -5.36 21.66
CA SER A 654 37.83 -5.81 22.04
C SER A 654 38.06 -5.69 23.55
N LEU A 655 37.60 -4.59 24.18
CA LEU A 655 37.64 -4.45 25.63
C LEU A 655 36.89 -5.60 26.32
N VAL A 656 35.62 -5.83 25.95
CA VAL A 656 34.78 -6.89 26.53
C VAL A 656 35.43 -8.26 26.35
N VAL A 657 35.93 -8.56 25.15
CA VAL A 657 36.57 -9.85 24.82
C VAL A 657 37.87 -10.03 25.61
N ASN A 658 38.70 -9.00 25.74
CA ASN A 658 39.95 -9.07 26.49
C ASN A 658 39.68 -9.25 27.99
N THR A 659 38.74 -8.51 28.56
CA THR A 659 38.30 -8.71 29.95
C THR A 659 37.78 -10.13 30.19
N ALA A 660 36.98 -10.67 29.26
CA ALA A 660 36.50 -12.04 29.34
C ALA A 660 37.65 -13.07 29.23
N LYS A 661 38.60 -12.88 28.31
CA LYS A 661 39.78 -13.74 28.15
C LYS A 661 40.66 -13.74 29.41
N GLU A 662 40.93 -12.58 30.00
CA GLU A 662 41.71 -12.46 31.23
C GLU A 662 41.02 -13.16 32.40
N ALA A 663 39.70 -13.02 32.53
CA ALA A 663 38.92 -13.69 33.57
C ALA A 663 39.02 -15.23 33.51
N ILE A 664 39.04 -15.80 32.29
CA ILE A 664 39.10 -17.25 32.09
C ILE A 664 40.53 -17.83 32.02
N ALA A 665 41.54 -17.00 31.77
CA ALA A 665 42.94 -17.40 31.60
C ALA A 665 43.67 -17.75 32.91
N GLY A 666 43.05 -17.52 34.07
CA GLY A 666 43.61 -17.87 35.38
C GLY A 666 44.07 -19.33 35.44
N THR A 667 45.38 -19.55 35.57
CA THR A 667 45.97 -20.89 35.68
C THR A 667 46.13 -21.29 37.15
N ARG A 668 45.75 -22.54 37.45
CA ARG A 668 45.80 -23.15 38.80
C ARG A 668 47.19 -23.11 39.44
N TRP A 669 48.25 -22.94 38.63
CA TRP A 669 49.65 -22.97 39.02
C TRP A 669 50.24 -21.65 39.54
N LYS A 670 49.56 -20.50 39.36
CA LYS A 670 50.01 -19.18 39.86
C LYS A 670 49.13 -18.60 40.99
N GLY A 671 48.33 -19.43 41.67
CA GLY A 671 47.43 -18.98 42.73
C GLY A 671 46.21 -18.17 42.25
N GLY A 672 46.02 -17.98 40.95
CA GLY A 672 44.87 -17.29 40.36
C GLY A 672 43.69 -18.24 40.12
N ALA A 673 42.59 -18.06 40.85
CA ALA A 673 41.36 -18.79 40.59
C ALA A 673 40.73 -18.34 39.25
N LYS A 674 40.37 -19.30 38.37
CA LYS A 674 39.53 -19.04 37.19
C LYS A 674 38.28 -18.26 37.60
N LYS A 675 37.97 -17.13 37.00
CA LYS A 675 36.80 -16.32 37.37
C LYS A 675 35.64 -16.58 36.41
N TYR A 676 34.44 -16.22 36.84
CA TYR A 676 33.30 -16.08 35.95
C TYR A 676 33.30 -14.65 35.38
N CYS A 677 32.85 -14.48 34.15
CA CYS A 677 32.66 -13.18 33.52
C CYS A 677 31.21 -13.09 33.00
N LEU A 678 30.42 -12.18 33.54
CA LEU A 678 29.08 -11.87 33.07
C LEU A 678 29.14 -10.63 32.18
N VAL A 679 28.55 -10.72 31.00
CA VAL A 679 28.34 -9.58 30.09
C VAL A 679 26.84 -9.38 29.95
N ALA A 680 26.32 -8.23 30.38
CA ALA A 680 24.92 -7.87 30.25
C ALA A 680 24.77 -6.68 29.30
N ALA A 681 24.09 -6.91 28.17
CA ALA A 681 23.73 -5.89 27.20
C ALA A 681 22.37 -5.27 27.58
N LEU A 682 22.37 -3.98 27.89
CA LEU A 682 21.23 -3.19 28.32
C LEU A 682 20.77 -2.28 27.16
N ASP A 683 19.52 -2.43 26.72
CA ASP A 683 18.89 -1.60 25.68
C ASP A 683 17.93 -0.59 26.35
N ILE A 684 18.00 0.68 25.95
CA ILE A 684 17.11 1.73 26.44
C ILE A 684 15.88 1.86 25.54
N ARG A 685 14.69 1.80 26.15
CA ARG A 685 13.42 1.92 25.44
C ARG A 685 13.24 3.34 24.91
N ASN A 686 13.08 3.45 23.59
CA ASN A 686 12.70 4.69 22.91
C ASN A 686 13.58 5.89 23.30
N ALA A 687 14.88 5.64 23.48
CA ALA A 687 15.83 6.59 24.04
C ALA A 687 15.73 7.95 23.33
N PHE A 688 15.98 7.97 22.02
CA PHE A 688 16.01 9.20 21.22
C PHE A 688 14.81 10.12 21.46
N ASN A 689 13.60 9.59 21.50
CA ASN A 689 12.40 10.42 21.60
C ASN A 689 11.96 10.70 23.06
N SER A 690 12.70 10.21 24.06
CA SER A 690 12.33 10.31 25.47
C SER A 690 13.37 11.03 26.33
N ALA A 691 14.52 11.42 25.77
CA ALA A 691 15.56 12.13 26.52
C ALA A 691 15.04 13.42 27.16
N ASN A 692 15.23 13.57 28.47
CA ASN A 692 14.75 14.73 29.22
C ASN A 692 15.63 15.96 28.97
N TRP A 693 15.02 17.08 28.57
CA TRP A 693 15.74 18.31 28.25
C TRP A 693 16.34 19.02 29.47
N ASP A 694 15.66 19.00 30.62
CA ASP A 694 16.20 19.56 31.87
C ASP A 694 17.50 18.83 32.26
N CYS A 695 17.50 17.50 32.17
CA CYS A 695 18.69 16.69 32.45
C CYS A 695 19.83 16.96 31.46
N ILE A 696 19.52 17.19 30.18
CA ILE A 696 20.53 17.57 29.18
C ILE A 696 21.14 18.93 29.54
N MET A 697 20.31 19.91 29.90
CA MET A 697 20.80 21.24 30.26
C MET A 697 21.64 21.23 31.53
N GLN A 698 21.23 20.48 32.55
CA GLN A 698 22.01 20.27 33.78
C GLN A 698 23.37 19.63 33.45
N ALA A 699 23.40 18.60 32.60
CA ALA A 699 24.65 17.95 32.21
C ALA A 699 25.59 18.89 31.42
N LEU A 700 25.04 19.80 30.60
CA LEU A 700 25.83 20.81 29.89
C LEU A 700 26.39 21.87 30.86
N ASP A 701 25.63 22.24 31.88
CA ASP A 701 26.07 23.15 32.94
C ASP A 701 27.19 22.52 33.79
N GLU A 702 27.01 21.29 34.25
CA GLU A 702 28.02 20.53 35.02
C GLU A 702 29.33 20.34 34.26
N LYS A 703 29.27 20.26 32.92
CA LYS A 703 30.44 20.16 32.04
C LYS A 703 31.05 21.51 31.67
N ASN A 704 30.57 22.61 32.26
CA ASN A 704 31.02 23.98 32.00
C ASN A 704 30.95 24.37 30.52
N VAL A 705 29.91 23.92 29.81
CA VAL A 705 29.70 24.34 28.42
C VAL A 705 29.39 25.86 28.39
N PRO A 706 30.04 26.63 27.49
CA PRO A 706 29.85 28.08 27.40
C PRO A 706 28.38 28.50 27.36
N ALA A 707 28.06 29.59 28.07
CA ALA A 707 26.68 30.07 28.26
C ALA A 707 25.99 30.36 26.91
N TYR A 708 26.69 30.92 25.92
CA TYR A 708 26.13 31.17 24.59
C TYR A 708 25.69 29.89 23.86
N LEU A 709 26.43 28.77 23.99
CA LEU A 709 26.04 27.47 23.43
C LEU A 709 24.83 26.91 24.18
N ARG A 710 24.81 27.03 25.50
CA ARG A 710 23.66 26.63 26.32
C ARG A 710 22.40 27.40 25.95
N ARG A 711 22.47 28.73 25.73
CA ARG A 711 21.34 29.56 25.23
C ARG A 711 20.80 29.03 23.90
N LEU A 712 21.68 28.69 22.97
CA LEU A 712 21.29 28.10 21.69
C LEU A 712 20.62 26.74 21.84
N VAL A 713 21.12 25.87 22.74
CA VAL A 713 20.51 24.57 23.02
C VAL A 713 19.12 24.73 23.66
N VAL A 714 18.95 25.66 24.60
CA VAL A 714 17.63 26.03 25.15
C VAL A 714 16.69 26.45 24.01
N SER A 715 17.13 27.39 23.17
CA SER A 715 16.35 27.83 22.01
C SER A 715 16.06 26.70 21.03
N TYR A 716 16.98 25.74 20.87
CA TYR A 716 16.81 24.55 20.03
C TYR A 716 15.70 23.61 20.55
N PHE A 717 15.53 23.50 21.86
CA PHE A 717 14.49 22.69 22.50
C PHE A 717 13.13 23.39 22.53
N THR A 718 13.07 24.72 22.65
CA THR A 718 11.81 25.46 22.70
C THR A 718 11.06 25.49 21.35
N ASP A 719 9.73 25.46 21.37
CA ASP A 719 8.81 25.56 20.21
C ASP A 719 9.03 24.53 19.09
N ARG A 720 9.48 23.32 19.45
CA ARG A 720 9.68 22.24 18.48
C ARG A 720 8.35 21.61 18.08
N VAL A 721 8.14 21.52 16.77
CA VAL A 721 6.91 20.97 16.18
C VAL A 721 7.24 19.79 15.25
N LEU A 722 6.52 18.68 15.46
CA LEU A 722 6.51 17.50 14.60
C LEU A 722 5.34 17.55 13.63
N LYS A 723 5.64 17.54 12.33
CA LYS A 723 4.66 17.55 11.25
C LYS A 723 4.52 16.16 10.65
N TYR A 724 3.30 15.67 10.52
CA TYR A 724 3.01 14.37 9.91
C TYR A 724 1.75 14.42 9.05
N ASP A 725 1.76 13.72 7.93
CA ASP A 725 0.65 13.67 6.99
C ASP A 725 -0.35 12.57 7.36
N THR A 726 -1.63 12.93 7.47
CA THR A 726 -2.75 11.98 7.62
C THR A 726 -3.60 11.97 6.35
N LYS A 727 -4.51 11.00 6.23
CA LYS A 727 -5.51 10.98 5.15
C LYS A 727 -6.41 12.24 5.15
N ASN A 728 -6.55 12.91 6.29
CA ASN A 728 -7.33 14.14 6.45
C ASN A 728 -6.48 15.42 6.26
N GLY A 729 -5.21 15.27 5.87
CA GLY A 729 -4.25 16.36 5.73
C GLY A 729 -3.16 16.37 6.81
N PRO A 730 -2.25 17.35 6.75
CA PRO A 730 -1.14 17.47 7.68
C PRO A 730 -1.63 17.79 9.10
N LYS A 731 -0.97 17.20 10.09
CA LYS A 731 -1.12 17.52 11.52
C LYS A 731 0.21 17.98 12.08
N GLU A 732 0.12 18.77 13.14
CA GLU A 732 1.25 19.22 13.95
C GLU A 732 1.13 18.61 15.35
N TYR A 733 2.27 18.42 16.00
CA TYR A 733 2.38 17.88 17.35
C TYR A 733 3.56 18.53 18.06
N ASP A 734 3.32 19.14 19.20
CA ASP A 734 4.35 19.79 19.99
C ASP A 734 5.21 18.75 20.68
N VAL A 735 6.53 18.90 20.52
CA VAL A 735 7.51 18.01 21.14
C VAL A 735 8.06 18.68 22.37
N THR A 736 8.05 17.96 23.49
CA THR A 736 8.46 18.46 24.82
C THR A 736 9.63 17.66 25.39
N GLY A 737 10.20 16.75 24.62
CA GLY A 737 11.26 15.84 25.05
C GLY A 737 11.85 15.06 23.89
N GLY A 738 13.05 14.54 24.11
CA GLY A 738 13.82 13.79 23.12
C GLY A 738 14.63 14.65 22.16
N VAL A 739 15.51 13.98 21.42
CA VAL A 739 16.27 14.52 20.31
C VAL A 739 15.81 13.87 19.00
N PRO A 740 15.62 14.68 17.93
CA PRO A 740 15.13 14.21 16.64
C PRO A 740 16.03 13.14 16.01
N GLN A 741 15.44 11.97 15.72
CA GLN A 741 16.14 10.88 15.04
C GLN A 741 16.44 11.26 13.57
N GLY A 742 17.67 11.72 13.31
CA GLY A 742 18.11 12.26 12.01
C GLY A 742 18.75 13.66 12.08
N SER A 743 18.86 14.24 13.28
CA SER A 743 19.73 15.38 13.58
C SER A 743 21.20 14.96 13.70
N VAL A 744 22.09 15.94 13.64
CA VAL A 744 23.52 15.78 13.93
C VAL A 744 23.76 15.56 15.43
N LEU A 745 22.90 16.11 16.29
CA LEU A 745 22.94 15.92 17.73
C LEU A 745 22.25 14.58 18.09
N ALA A 746 23.05 13.55 18.35
CA ALA A 746 22.61 12.19 18.67
C ALA A 746 23.37 11.63 19.87
N TYR A 747 22.84 10.59 20.51
CA TYR A 747 23.52 9.87 21.58
C TYR A 747 23.42 8.35 21.40
N ALA A 748 24.32 7.61 22.04
CA ALA A 748 24.33 6.14 22.02
C ALA A 748 23.50 5.58 23.18
N ASP A 749 22.64 4.61 22.88
CA ASP A 749 21.68 4.00 23.81
C ASP A 749 22.07 2.59 24.29
N ASP A 750 23.02 1.94 23.61
CA ASP A 750 23.48 0.59 23.95
C ASP A 750 24.55 0.62 25.05
N VAL A 751 24.26 0.01 26.20
CA VAL A 751 25.18 -0.08 27.34
C VAL A 751 25.50 -1.53 27.65
N ALA A 752 26.78 -1.86 27.83
CA ALA A 752 27.20 -3.19 28.27
C ALA A 752 27.83 -3.13 29.67
N ALA A 753 27.28 -3.91 30.61
CA ALA A 753 27.87 -4.11 31.93
C ALA A 753 28.69 -5.41 31.94
N VAL A 754 29.97 -5.32 32.32
CA VAL A 754 30.88 -6.48 32.42
C VAL A 754 31.26 -6.69 33.89
N ILE A 755 30.92 -7.85 34.45
CA ILE A 755 31.15 -8.19 35.85
C ILE A 755 32.01 -9.44 35.93
N VAL A 756 33.10 -9.36 36.70
CA VAL A 756 34.04 -10.48 36.87
C VAL A 756 34.18 -10.82 38.34
N ALA A 757 33.83 -12.04 38.74
CA ALA A 757 33.93 -12.48 40.13
C ALA A 757 34.37 -13.95 40.27
N LYS A 758 34.75 -14.36 41.49
CA LYS A 758 35.23 -15.73 41.73
C LYS A 758 34.08 -16.71 41.91
N HIS A 759 32.96 -16.25 42.47
CA HIS A 759 31.78 -17.07 42.76
C HIS A 759 30.57 -16.58 41.97
N LEU A 760 29.64 -17.49 41.66
CA LEU A 760 28.41 -17.13 40.95
C LEU A 760 27.52 -16.22 41.80
N ASP A 761 27.46 -16.48 43.11
CA ASP A 761 26.67 -15.66 44.05
C ASP A 761 27.20 -14.21 44.10
N GLU A 762 28.51 -14.01 44.00
CA GLU A 762 29.11 -12.68 43.88
C GLU A 762 28.72 -11.99 42.57
N ILE A 763 28.70 -12.72 41.44
CA ILE A 763 28.24 -12.16 40.17
C ILE A 763 26.80 -11.71 40.26
N GLN A 764 25.92 -12.56 40.80
CA GLN A 764 24.50 -12.24 40.93
C GLN A 764 24.31 -11.02 41.83
N HIS A 765 24.97 -10.99 42.99
CA HIS A 765 24.89 -9.87 43.91
C HIS A 765 25.40 -8.55 43.29
N LEU A 766 26.54 -8.57 42.61
CA LEU A 766 27.08 -7.39 41.92
C LEU A 766 26.20 -6.95 40.77
N PHE A 767 25.63 -7.90 40.03
CA PHE A 767 24.69 -7.61 38.94
C PHE A 767 23.43 -6.94 39.47
N ASP A 768 22.84 -7.46 40.54
CA ASP A 768 21.63 -6.89 41.15
C ASP A 768 21.88 -5.47 41.66
N ILE A 769 23.03 -5.21 42.30
CA ILE A 769 23.43 -3.86 42.74
C ILE A 769 23.57 -2.93 41.53
N THR A 770 24.34 -3.36 40.51
CA THR A 770 24.60 -2.57 39.31
C THR A 770 23.30 -2.25 38.58
N PHE A 771 22.45 -3.26 38.38
CA PHE A 771 21.17 -3.13 37.72
C PHE A 771 20.21 -2.21 38.50
N LYS A 772 20.20 -2.29 39.83
CA LYS A 772 19.41 -1.40 40.68
C LYS A 772 19.87 0.05 40.55
N GLN A 773 21.17 0.31 40.60
CA GLN A 773 21.73 1.67 40.44
C GLN A 773 21.42 2.24 39.06
N ILE A 774 21.57 1.44 38.00
CA ILE A 774 21.25 1.85 36.63
C ILE A 774 19.76 2.18 36.50
N ASN A 775 18.86 1.36 37.03
CA ASN A 775 17.43 1.66 36.99
C ASN A 775 17.06 2.91 37.79
N GLN A 776 17.62 3.09 39.00
CA GLN A 776 17.38 4.29 39.80
C GLN A 776 17.84 5.56 39.08
N TRP A 777 19.01 5.50 38.44
CA TRP A 777 19.47 6.61 37.60
C TRP A 777 18.56 6.84 36.40
N MET A 778 18.19 5.78 35.66
CA MET A 778 17.28 5.89 34.51
C MET A 778 15.92 6.50 34.89
N ASP A 779 15.34 6.08 36.01
CA ASP A 779 14.09 6.62 36.53
C ASP A 779 14.23 8.12 36.85
N SER A 780 15.38 8.55 37.39
CA SER A 780 15.66 9.97 37.69
C SER A 780 15.73 10.85 36.44
N VAL A 781 16.12 10.28 35.28
CA VAL A 781 16.22 10.99 33.99
C VAL A 781 15.05 10.67 33.05
N ASN A 782 13.99 10.01 33.54
CA ASN A 782 12.81 9.61 32.78
C ASN A 782 13.11 8.68 31.58
N LEU A 783 14.10 7.80 31.73
CA LEU A 783 14.43 6.73 30.78
C LEU A 783 13.99 5.38 31.34
N GLN A 784 13.81 4.38 30.46
CA GLN A 784 13.39 3.03 30.85
C GLN A 784 14.20 1.98 30.11
N LEU A 785 14.59 0.90 30.80
CA LEU A 785 15.18 -0.28 30.15
C LEU A 785 14.15 -1.06 29.34
N ALA A 786 14.55 -1.46 28.13
CA ALA A 786 13.81 -2.40 27.30
C ALA A 786 14.08 -3.84 27.78
N LYS A 787 13.45 -4.23 28.91
CA LYS A 787 13.66 -5.54 29.57
C LYS A 787 13.63 -6.75 28.62
N GLN A 788 12.78 -6.72 27.60
CA GLN A 788 12.63 -7.81 26.61
C GLN A 788 13.82 -7.96 25.64
N LYS A 789 14.70 -6.96 25.57
CA LYS A 789 15.90 -6.95 24.72
C LYS A 789 17.19 -6.98 25.53
N THR A 790 17.09 -6.86 26.85
CA THR A 790 18.25 -6.99 27.73
C THR A 790 18.70 -8.44 27.73
N GLU A 791 19.93 -8.69 27.31
CA GLU A 791 20.52 -10.03 27.22
C GLU A 791 21.73 -10.13 28.14
N ALA A 792 21.89 -11.27 28.81
CA ALA A 792 23.03 -11.52 29.68
C ALA A 792 23.71 -12.84 29.31
N VAL A 793 25.02 -12.81 29.18
CA VAL A 793 25.86 -13.94 28.79
C VAL A 793 26.91 -14.18 29.85
N LEU A 794 26.94 -15.41 30.39
CA LEU A 794 27.94 -15.85 31.36
C LEU A 794 29.04 -16.65 30.65
N ILE A 795 30.28 -16.21 30.80
CA ILE A 795 31.48 -16.79 30.20
C ILE A 795 32.34 -17.42 31.31
N THR A 796 32.71 -18.69 31.16
CA THR A 796 33.55 -19.42 32.12
C THR A 796 34.33 -20.55 31.46
N SER A 797 35.52 -20.85 31.99
CA SER A 797 36.34 -22.02 31.63
C SER A 797 36.33 -23.11 32.71
N ARG A 798 35.42 -23.00 33.69
CA ARG A 798 35.15 -24.05 34.68
C ARG A 798 34.23 -25.09 34.04
N LYS A 799 34.53 -26.38 34.21
CA LYS A 799 33.59 -27.45 33.84
C LYS A 799 32.44 -27.43 34.85
N ASN A 800 31.21 -27.49 34.36
CA ASN A 800 30.00 -27.65 35.20
C ASN A 800 30.11 -28.88 36.08
#